data_AF-A0A6N2MAN7-F1
#
_entry.id   AF-A0A6N2MAN7-F1
#
_cell.length_a   1.000
_cell.length_b   1.000
_cell.length_c   1.000
_cell.angle_alpha   90.00
_cell.angle_beta   90.00
_cell.angle_gamma   90.00
#
_symmetry.space_group_name_H-M   'P 1'
#
loop_
_entity.id
_entity.type
_entity.pdbx_description
1 polymer ?
#
loop_
_entity_poly.entity_id
_entity_poly.type
_entity_poly.pdbx_seq_one_letter_code
_entity_poly.pdbx_strand_id
1 'polypeptide(L)'
;MSFPLFVGDGVILLSLQDFQKSYSPVFERCCFGYGQIAYISSSTFGCCHQQLILGSSHGQGDDSDATLVKVWGKLLGANIQDAASAELYEPEQLARQIIAKSTVVKRIGFIGLGAMGFGMATHLLKSNFCVVGYDVYKPTLTRFVNAGGLIGNSPAETSKDVDVLVVMLERRLQSRGLKLVDAPVSGGVKRASEGTLTIMASGTDEALTCTGSVLSALSEKLYVIRGGCGAGRELDSYSLFFSIIAFSGVKMINQLLAGVHIASGAEAMALGARLGLNTRMLFDFVKNSGGTSWMFENRVPHMLDNDYTPYSALDIFVKDLGIVTRESSSLKVPLHIATVAHQLFLAGSAAGWGRQDDAGVVKVYETLTGVKVEGKLPVLKKEVVLQSLPPEWPLDPIDDIHRLNQSNSKTLVVLDDDPTGTQTVHDIEVLTEWSVESLVEKLRKKPKCFFILTNSRSLSSEKASALIKDICGNLSVAAKSVENIDYTVVLRGDSTLRDAVVSLLGEMDAWIICPFFLQGGRYTIKDIHYVADSDWLVPAGDTEFARDASFGYKSSNLREWVEEKTRGRIPASSVSSISINLLREGGPDAVCDTLCNLQKAELRGKSFLCRTAASFVSTRIGIIPKAPILPKDLGINKERKGGLIVVDRMFPKQQNRLKNLNYNVSVDKLAMKSLEEREEEINRVAEMANLFLGASKDTLIMTSRELITGKTACESLEINFKVSSALVEIVRRISTRPRYILAKGGITSSDLATKALEAKCAKVVGQALAGIPLWQLGPESRHPGVPYIVFPGNVGDSKALADVVKSWALPSRLSSTKELLLNAERGGYAVGAFNVYNMEGAEAVVAAAEEENSPAILQIHPSALKQGGIPLVACCVSAAEQANVPITVHFDHGTSKQELVEALDLGFDSLMVDGSHLSLKDNIAYTKYISLLAHSKNMLVEAELGRLSGTEDDLTVEERLILVRSLSCLN
;
A
#
# COMPACT_ATOMS: atom_id res chain seq x y z
N MET A 1 34.70 9.29 11.37
CA MET A 1 35.21 10.52 10.75
C MET A 1 35.40 10.24 9.27
N SER A 2 34.84 10.93 8.28
CA SER A 2 33.96 12.09 8.19
C SER A 2 33.45 12.16 6.73
N PHE A 3 32.21 12.62 6.52
CA PHE A 3 31.63 13.20 5.29
C PHE A 3 32.53 14.33 4.70
N PRO A 4 32.36 14.87 3.44
CA PRO A 4 31.13 15.19 2.66
C PRO A 4 31.15 14.84 1.12
N LEU A 5 30.02 14.69 0.38
CA LEU A 5 29.10 15.68 -0.29
C LEU A 5 29.79 16.67 -1.28
N PHE A 6 29.29 17.14 -2.44
CA PHE A 6 28.25 16.81 -3.47
C PHE A 6 28.23 17.99 -4.52
N VAL A 7 27.76 17.74 -5.77
CA VAL A 7 27.14 18.64 -6.81
C VAL A 7 27.96 19.83 -7.39
N GLY A 8 28.07 19.96 -8.72
CA GLY A 8 27.27 20.88 -9.56
C GLY A 8 28.20 21.81 -10.35
N ASP A 9 27.86 22.46 -11.46
CA ASP A 9 26.89 23.55 -11.47
C ASP A 9 26.58 24.06 -12.89
N GLY A 10 25.46 24.77 -13.03
CA GLY A 10 25.40 25.94 -13.92
C GLY A 10 25.97 27.18 -13.19
N VAL A 11 26.83 27.96 -13.86
CA VAL A 11 27.53 29.20 -13.41
C VAL A 11 28.40 29.11 -12.14
N ILE A 12 29.74 29.04 -12.34
CA ILE A 12 30.78 29.72 -11.55
C ILE A 12 31.84 30.29 -12.52
N LEU A 13 32.35 31.48 -12.21
CA LEU A 13 33.31 32.34 -12.94
C LEU A 13 34.78 31.88 -12.88
N LEU A 14 35.55 32.21 -13.96
CA LEU A 14 37.02 32.31 -14.10
C LEU A 14 37.83 30.99 -13.99
N SER A 15 38.95 30.74 -14.68
CA SER A 15 39.87 31.49 -15.53
C SER A 15 40.66 30.48 -16.40
N LEU A 16 41.08 30.89 -17.60
CA LEU A 16 42.10 30.22 -18.41
C LEU A 16 43.44 30.02 -17.64
N GLN A 17 44.24 29.03 -18.08
CA GLN A 17 45.51 28.50 -17.52
C GLN A 17 45.24 27.33 -16.56
N ASP A 18 45.36 26.05 -16.92
CA ASP A 18 46.51 25.39 -17.53
C ASP A 18 46.09 24.27 -18.49
N PHE A 19 46.25 24.55 -19.77
CA PHE A 19 46.12 23.61 -20.87
C PHE A 19 47.54 23.26 -21.33
N GLN A 20 48.20 22.26 -20.73
CA GLN A 20 49.35 21.53 -21.33
C GLN A 20 49.96 20.50 -20.37
N LYS A 21 50.34 19.34 -20.94
CA LYS A 21 50.98 18.14 -20.36
C LYS A 21 49.95 17.14 -19.81
N SER A 22 49.64 16.02 -20.46
CA SER A 22 50.53 15.10 -21.19
C SER A 22 49.71 14.23 -22.14
N TYR A 23 50.21 14.03 -23.36
CA TYR A 23 49.63 13.17 -24.39
C TYR A 23 50.21 11.73 -24.28
N SER A 24 49.31 10.74 -24.50
CA SER A 24 49.55 9.36 -25.00
C SER A 24 50.10 8.28 -24.05
N PRO A 25 49.82 6.95 -24.22
CA PRO A 25 48.75 6.23 -24.94
C PRO A 25 48.09 5.09 -24.11
N VAL A 26 46.75 5.06 -23.97
CA VAL A 26 46.00 3.84 -23.53
C VAL A 26 44.80 3.57 -24.46
N PHE A 27 44.87 4.07 -25.69
CA PHE A 27 43.84 3.92 -26.70
C PHE A 27 44.08 2.68 -27.56
N GLU A 28 44.32 1.51 -26.95
CA GLU A 28 44.47 0.27 -27.74
C GLU A 28 44.17 -1.05 -27.00
N ARG A 29 43.59 -1.04 -25.78
CA ARG A 29 43.37 -2.27 -25.01
C ARG A 29 42.02 -2.50 -24.33
N CYS A 30 40.94 -1.83 -24.78
CA CYS A 30 39.59 -2.14 -24.28
C CYS A 30 38.61 -2.66 -25.34
N CYS A 31 39.10 -3.09 -26.51
CA CYS A 31 38.27 -3.63 -27.60
C CYS A 31 38.34 -5.15 -27.75
N PHE A 32 38.49 -5.95 -26.69
CA PHE A 32 38.25 -7.40 -26.77
C PHE A 32 37.93 -7.96 -25.39
N GLY A 33 36.66 -8.10 -25.05
CA GLY A 33 36.32 -8.74 -23.78
C GLY A 33 34.90 -8.63 -23.25
N TYR A 34 33.86 -8.52 -24.08
CA TYR A 34 32.49 -8.89 -23.68
C TYR A 34 31.74 -9.45 -24.90
N GLY A 35 32.14 -10.66 -25.30
CA GLY A 35 31.40 -11.51 -26.21
C GLY A 35 30.47 -12.42 -25.41
N GLN A 36 29.23 -12.54 -25.89
CA GLN A 36 28.10 -13.33 -25.39
C GLN A 36 27.20 -12.62 -24.37
N ILE A 37 25.92 -12.51 -24.74
CA ILE A 37 24.77 -11.86 -24.06
C ILE A 37 24.61 -10.34 -24.33
N ALA A 38 24.58 -9.94 -25.61
CA ALA A 38 23.95 -8.68 -26.06
C ALA A 38 23.73 -8.66 -27.59
N TYR A 39 23.13 -9.69 -28.19
CA TYR A 39 23.00 -9.77 -29.66
C TYR A 39 21.70 -9.20 -30.25
N ILE A 40 20.82 -8.58 -29.45
CA ILE A 40 19.51 -8.09 -29.97
C ILE A 40 19.21 -6.60 -29.65
N SER A 41 19.97 -5.91 -28.80
CA SER A 41 19.76 -4.45 -28.55
C SER A 41 20.56 -3.51 -29.47
N SER A 42 21.30 -4.05 -30.44
CA SER A 42 22.22 -3.28 -31.29
C SER A 42 21.67 -2.91 -32.67
N SER A 43 20.47 -3.33 -33.04
CA SER A 43 19.98 -3.16 -34.43
C SER A 43 19.53 -1.73 -34.74
N THR A 44 18.81 -1.05 -33.83
CA THR A 44 18.36 0.34 -34.06
C THR A 44 19.52 1.33 -33.97
N PHE A 45 20.32 1.25 -32.90
CA PHE A 45 21.52 2.08 -32.72
C PHE A 45 22.60 1.76 -33.76
N GLY A 46 22.83 0.47 -34.05
CA GLY A 46 23.77 0.02 -35.08
C GLY A 46 23.35 0.48 -36.47
N CYS A 47 22.05 0.57 -36.76
CA CYS A 47 21.60 1.07 -38.04
C CYS A 47 21.69 2.59 -38.16
N CYS A 48 21.30 3.35 -37.13
CA CYS A 48 21.55 4.80 -37.09
C CYS A 48 23.06 5.11 -37.22
N HIS A 49 23.91 4.33 -36.54
CA HIS A 49 25.37 4.45 -36.62
C HIS A 49 25.91 4.11 -38.02
N GLN A 50 25.44 3.02 -38.65
CA GLN A 50 25.80 2.68 -40.03
C GLN A 50 25.35 3.75 -41.04
N GLN A 51 24.18 4.36 -40.85
CA GLN A 51 23.70 5.46 -41.69
C GLN A 51 24.56 6.71 -41.54
N LEU A 52 25.01 7.04 -40.33
CA LEU A 52 25.94 8.15 -40.08
C LEU A 52 27.34 7.87 -40.69
N ILE A 53 27.84 6.64 -40.58
CA ILE A 53 29.12 6.23 -41.21
C ILE A 53 29.02 6.33 -42.74
N LEU A 54 27.96 5.79 -43.34
CA LEU A 54 27.68 5.89 -44.79
C LEU A 54 27.59 7.35 -45.27
N GLY A 55 26.98 8.22 -44.46
CA GLY A 55 26.93 9.66 -44.71
C GLY A 55 28.31 10.30 -44.71
N SER A 56 29.15 9.97 -43.73
CA SER A 56 30.51 10.52 -43.62
C SER A 56 31.48 10.01 -44.70
N SER A 57 31.32 8.76 -45.16
CA SER A 57 32.24 8.15 -46.13
C SER A 57 32.04 8.62 -47.57
N HIS A 58 30.95 9.34 -47.86
CA HIS A 58 30.64 9.91 -49.18
C HIS A 58 30.89 11.42 -49.26
N GLY A 59 31.35 12.07 -48.19
CA GLY A 59 31.79 13.47 -48.22
C GLY A 59 33.18 13.57 -48.84
N GLN A 60 33.29 14.14 -50.05
CA GLN A 60 34.58 14.65 -50.52
C GLN A 60 34.82 16.02 -49.89
N GLY A 61 36.03 16.22 -49.36
CA GLY A 61 36.40 17.34 -48.50
C GLY A 61 36.08 18.71 -49.11
N ASP A 62 34.97 19.28 -48.67
CA ASP A 62 34.89 20.66 -48.19
C ASP A 62 33.67 20.78 -47.24
N ASP A 63 33.89 21.38 -46.08
CA ASP A 63 33.19 21.08 -44.82
C ASP A 63 31.86 21.83 -44.63
N SER A 64 31.00 21.86 -45.66
CA SER A 64 29.63 22.40 -45.54
C SER A 64 28.56 21.64 -46.32
N ASP A 65 28.94 20.62 -47.10
CA ASP A 65 28.06 20.04 -48.12
C ASP A 65 27.64 18.57 -47.90
N ALA A 66 28.03 17.95 -46.77
CA ALA A 66 27.77 16.55 -46.45
C ALA A 66 26.56 16.33 -45.51
N THR A 67 25.41 16.96 -45.78
CA THR A 67 24.16 16.59 -45.08
C THR A 67 23.68 15.20 -45.52
N LEU A 68 23.23 14.36 -44.58
CA LEU A 68 22.59 13.05 -44.84
C LEU A 68 21.55 13.13 -45.98
N VAL A 69 20.81 14.24 -46.05
CA VAL A 69 19.83 14.56 -47.10
C VAL A 69 20.44 14.53 -48.52
N LYS A 70 21.64 15.09 -48.72
CA LYS A 70 22.34 15.11 -50.03
C LYS A 70 22.87 13.73 -50.41
N VAL A 71 23.36 12.96 -49.43
CA VAL A 71 23.80 11.56 -49.63
C VAL A 71 22.62 10.68 -50.04
N TRP A 72 21.48 10.83 -49.37
CA TRP A 72 20.24 10.12 -49.72
C TRP A 72 19.70 10.56 -51.09
N GLY A 73 19.74 11.86 -51.40
CA GLY A 73 19.34 12.37 -52.71
C GLY A 73 20.19 11.79 -53.85
N LYS A 74 21.50 11.60 -53.63
CA LYS A 74 22.41 11.00 -54.59
C LYS A 74 22.25 9.48 -54.72
N LEU A 75 21.99 8.77 -53.61
CA LEU A 75 21.80 7.31 -53.59
C LEU A 75 20.44 6.87 -54.15
N LEU A 76 19.38 7.63 -53.87
CA LEU A 76 18.00 7.26 -54.21
C LEU A 76 17.50 7.92 -55.50
N GLY A 77 18.27 8.84 -56.09
CA GLY A 77 17.89 9.57 -57.31
C GLY A 77 16.65 10.47 -57.12
N ALA A 78 16.37 10.88 -55.88
CA ALA A 78 15.20 11.68 -55.51
C ALA A 78 15.64 12.99 -54.84
N ASN A 79 15.31 14.13 -55.45
CA ASN A 79 15.63 15.45 -54.89
C ASN A 79 14.52 15.90 -53.93
N ILE A 80 14.80 15.89 -52.63
CA ILE A 80 13.87 16.30 -51.57
C ILE A 80 13.47 17.79 -51.71
N GLN A 81 14.32 18.64 -52.31
CA GLN A 81 14.01 20.06 -52.54
C GLN A 81 12.95 20.25 -53.64
N ASP A 82 12.94 19.40 -54.66
CA ASP A 82 11.94 19.47 -55.73
C ASP A 82 10.54 19.09 -55.23
N ALA A 83 10.46 18.12 -54.30
CA ALA A 83 9.20 17.75 -53.64
C ALA A 83 8.66 18.85 -52.71
N ALA A 84 9.55 19.62 -52.08
CA ALA A 84 9.19 20.77 -51.25
C ALA A 84 8.78 22.01 -52.08
N SER A 85 9.10 22.03 -53.38
CA SER A 85 8.89 23.17 -54.29
C SER A 85 7.65 23.05 -55.19
N ALA A 86 6.84 21.99 -55.03
CA ALA A 86 5.58 21.83 -55.76
C ALA A 86 4.55 22.91 -55.38
N GLU A 87 3.65 23.28 -56.31
CA GLU A 87 2.60 24.28 -56.07
C GLU A 87 1.85 24.00 -54.74
N LEU A 88 2.00 24.90 -53.78
CA LEU A 88 1.30 24.87 -52.51
C LEU A 88 -0.19 25.16 -52.75
N TYR A 89 -1.04 24.19 -52.41
CA TYR A 89 -2.48 24.40 -52.29
C TYR A 89 -2.97 23.80 -50.98
N GLU A 90 -4.05 24.37 -50.44
CA GLU A 90 -4.69 23.90 -49.22
C GLU A 90 -5.62 22.70 -49.53
N PRO A 91 -5.29 21.47 -49.08
CA PRO A 91 -6.05 20.27 -49.46
C PRO A 91 -7.51 20.29 -48.99
N GLU A 92 -7.80 20.98 -47.88
CA GLU A 92 -9.17 21.18 -47.38
C GLU A 92 -9.98 22.15 -48.25
N GLN A 93 -9.34 23.19 -48.80
CA GLN A 93 -10.02 24.14 -49.66
C GLN A 93 -10.43 23.47 -50.97
N LEU A 94 -9.56 22.63 -51.53
CA LEU A 94 -9.88 21.81 -52.69
C LEU A 94 -11.02 20.82 -52.40
N ALA A 95 -11.01 20.19 -51.22
CA ALA A 95 -12.09 19.31 -50.79
C ALA A 95 -13.45 20.01 -50.79
N ARG A 96 -13.52 21.23 -50.22
CA ARG A 96 -14.77 22.04 -50.23
C ARG A 96 -15.24 22.39 -51.64
N GLN A 97 -14.32 22.73 -52.54
CA GLN A 97 -14.65 23.03 -53.95
C GLN A 97 -15.22 21.82 -54.69
N ILE A 98 -14.68 20.62 -54.42
CA ILE A 98 -15.14 19.36 -55.03
C ILE A 98 -16.49 18.94 -54.44
N ILE A 99 -16.67 19.05 -53.11
CA ILE A 99 -17.96 18.76 -52.45
C ILE A 99 -19.06 19.66 -53.01
N ALA A 100 -18.78 20.96 -53.19
CA ALA A 100 -19.75 21.91 -53.75
C ALA A 100 -20.22 21.56 -55.17
N LYS A 101 -19.42 20.77 -55.91
CA LYS A 101 -19.72 20.31 -57.28
C LYS A 101 -20.26 18.87 -57.31
N SER A 102 -20.41 18.21 -56.16
CA SER A 102 -20.68 16.77 -56.09
C SER A 102 -22.10 16.43 -56.56
N THR A 103 -22.22 15.31 -57.27
CA THR A 103 -23.50 14.78 -57.76
C THR A 103 -24.28 14.08 -56.65
N VAL A 104 -25.61 14.07 -56.74
CA VAL A 104 -26.47 13.35 -55.77
C VAL A 104 -26.26 11.84 -55.88
N VAL A 105 -25.70 11.24 -54.84
CA VAL A 105 -25.56 9.77 -54.67
C VAL A 105 -26.78 9.23 -53.92
N LYS A 106 -27.51 8.28 -54.49
CA LYS A 106 -28.72 7.68 -53.89
C LYS A 106 -28.46 6.27 -53.35
N ARG A 107 -27.67 5.46 -54.06
CA ARG A 107 -27.41 4.05 -53.75
C ARG A 107 -25.93 3.77 -53.61
N ILE A 108 -25.52 3.21 -52.47
CA ILE A 108 -24.12 2.87 -52.16
C ILE A 108 -24.00 1.36 -51.99
N GLY A 109 -23.08 0.74 -52.73
CA GLY A 109 -22.62 -0.62 -52.44
C GLY A 109 -21.49 -0.58 -51.42
N PHE A 110 -21.51 -1.45 -50.41
CA PHE A 110 -20.48 -1.50 -49.38
C PHE A 110 -19.98 -2.93 -49.18
N ILE A 111 -18.74 -3.20 -49.60
CA ILE A 111 -18.12 -4.52 -49.52
C ILE A 111 -17.06 -4.51 -48.41
N GLY A 112 -17.25 -5.35 -47.39
CA GLY A 112 -16.39 -5.47 -46.21
C GLY A 112 -16.98 -4.72 -45.01
N LEU A 113 -17.91 -5.35 -44.31
CA LEU A 113 -18.59 -4.85 -43.11
C LEU A 113 -17.87 -5.25 -41.81
N GLY A 114 -16.54 -5.39 -41.83
CA GLY A 114 -15.74 -5.60 -40.63
C GLY A 114 -15.87 -4.45 -39.61
N ALA A 115 -15.07 -4.44 -38.55
CA ALA A 115 -15.23 -3.49 -37.43
C ALA A 115 -15.37 -2.01 -37.87
N MET A 116 -14.50 -1.52 -38.76
CA MET A 116 -14.63 -0.16 -39.32
C MET A 116 -15.71 -0.05 -40.40
N GLY A 117 -15.78 -1.02 -41.32
CA GLY A 117 -16.73 -0.99 -42.43
C GLY A 117 -18.19 -0.98 -41.97
N PHE A 118 -18.51 -1.72 -40.90
CA PHE A 118 -19.83 -1.69 -40.29
C PHE A 118 -20.20 -0.30 -39.74
N GLY A 119 -19.26 0.36 -39.04
CA GLY A 119 -19.46 1.71 -38.51
C GLY A 119 -19.74 2.71 -39.63
N MET A 120 -18.94 2.68 -40.70
CA MET A 120 -19.10 3.55 -41.87
C MET A 120 -20.43 3.29 -42.58
N ALA A 121 -20.76 2.02 -42.87
CA ALA A 121 -21.97 1.65 -43.59
C ALA A 121 -23.24 2.02 -42.81
N THR A 122 -23.24 1.83 -41.49
CA THR A 122 -24.38 2.23 -40.65
C THR A 122 -24.49 3.74 -40.47
N HIS A 123 -23.37 4.47 -40.47
CA HIS A 123 -23.40 5.93 -40.48
C HIS A 123 -24.00 6.48 -41.79
N LEU A 124 -23.67 5.88 -42.93
CA LEU A 124 -24.26 6.24 -44.22
C LEU A 124 -25.78 6.03 -44.24
N LEU A 125 -26.29 4.95 -43.63
CA LEU A 125 -27.73 4.73 -43.46
C LEU A 125 -28.38 5.87 -42.65
N LYS A 126 -27.75 6.28 -41.53
CA LYS A 126 -28.21 7.42 -40.71
C LYS A 126 -28.17 8.75 -41.47
N SER A 127 -27.27 8.87 -42.43
CA SER A 127 -27.13 10.05 -43.30
C SER A 127 -28.06 10.02 -44.52
N ASN A 128 -29.11 9.18 -44.50
CA ASN A 128 -30.14 9.02 -45.53
C ASN A 128 -29.66 8.44 -46.88
N PHE A 129 -28.53 7.72 -46.90
CA PHE A 129 -28.14 6.95 -48.08
C PHE A 129 -28.78 5.56 -48.08
N CYS A 130 -29.13 5.04 -49.26
CA CYS A 130 -29.51 3.64 -49.42
C CYS A 130 -28.24 2.80 -49.56
N VAL A 131 -27.94 1.95 -48.57
CA VAL A 131 -26.70 1.15 -48.54
C VAL A 131 -27.00 -0.34 -48.70
N VAL A 132 -26.39 -0.97 -49.71
CA VAL A 132 -26.39 -2.42 -49.92
C VAL A 132 -25.03 -2.96 -49.48
N GLY A 133 -25.01 -3.83 -48.47
CA GLY A 133 -23.79 -4.33 -47.83
C GLY A 133 -23.49 -5.80 -48.15
N TYR A 134 -22.20 -6.16 -48.18
CA TYR A 134 -21.75 -7.55 -48.25
C TYR A 134 -20.51 -7.80 -47.38
N ASP A 135 -20.47 -8.96 -46.73
CA ASP A 135 -19.35 -9.46 -45.95
C ASP A 135 -19.30 -10.99 -46.02
N VAL A 136 -18.10 -11.55 -45.90
CA VAL A 136 -17.89 -13.00 -45.86
C VAL A 136 -18.39 -13.61 -44.54
N TYR A 137 -18.39 -12.84 -43.45
CA TYR A 137 -18.85 -13.25 -42.14
C TYR A 137 -20.36 -13.01 -41.98
N LYS A 138 -21.13 -14.09 -42.09
CA LYS A 138 -22.60 -14.07 -42.09
C LYS A 138 -23.24 -13.32 -40.91
N PRO A 139 -22.76 -13.45 -39.65
CA PRO A 139 -23.38 -12.73 -38.52
C PRO A 139 -23.37 -11.19 -38.67
N THR A 140 -22.35 -10.65 -39.33
CA THR A 140 -22.27 -9.21 -39.62
C THR A 140 -23.38 -8.75 -40.55
N LEU A 141 -23.76 -9.58 -41.54
CA LEU A 141 -24.86 -9.26 -42.46
C LEU A 141 -26.19 -9.18 -41.73
N THR A 142 -26.48 -10.14 -40.83
CA THR A 142 -27.68 -10.09 -39.98
C THR A 142 -27.71 -8.80 -39.16
N ARG A 143 -26.57 -8.43 -38.55
CA ARG A 143 -26.44 -7.20 -37.78
C ARG A 143 -26.66 -5.95 -38.63
N PHE A 144 -26.24 -5.97 -39.90
CA PHE A 144 -26.39 -4.84 -40.81
C PHE A 144 -27.84 -4.66 -41.29
N VAL A 145 -28.54 -5.77 -41.57
CA VAL A 145 -29.98 -5.76 -41.85
C VAL A 145 -30.76 -5.18 -40.66
N ASN A 146 -30.43 -5.60 -39.44
CA ASN A 146 -31.06 -5.05 -38.22
C ASN A 146 -30.81 -3.54 -38.04
N ALA A 147 -29.74 -3.00 -38.62
CA ALA A 147 -29.45 -1.57 -38.63
C ALA A 147 -30.16 -0.81 -39.77
N GLY A 148 -31.01 -1.47 -40.56
CA GLY A 148 -31.76 -0.89 -41.69
C GLY A 148 -31.07 -0.97 -43.05
N GLY A 149 -29.95 -1.71 -43.16
CA GLY A 149 -29.21 -1.89 -44.40
C GLY A 149 -29.78 -2.98 -45.31
N LEU A 150 -29.60 -2.83 -46.62
CA LEU A 150 -29.87 -3.92 -47.58
C LEU A 150 -28.63 -4.82 -47.69
N ILE A 151 -28.79 -6.09 -48.06
CA ILE A 151 -27.66 -7.00 -48.26
C ILE A 151 -27.68 -7.64 -49.65
N GLY A 152 -26.51 -7.81 -50.25
CA GLY A 152 -26.33 -8.67 -51.44
C GLY A 152 -25.88 -10.07 -51.04
N ASN A 153 -26.16 -11.08 -51.87
CA ASN A 153 -25.68 -12.46 -51.65
C ASN A 153 -24.25 -12.68 -52.14
N SER A 154 -23.70 -11.73 -52.91
CA SER A 154 -22.33 -11.74 -53.40
C SER A 154 -21.77 -10.32 -53.57
N PRO A 155 -20.44 -10.14 -53.68
CA PRO A 155 -19.84 -8.85 -54.07
C PRO A 155 -20.39 -8.33 -55.40
N ALA A 156 -20.64 -9.22 -56.37
CA ALA A 156 -21.16 -8.86 -57.69
C ALA A 156 -22.58 -8.29 -57.62
N GLU A 157 -23.45 -8.90 -56.82
CA GLU A 157 -24.82 -8.41 -56.60
C GLU A 157 -24.83 -7.06 -55.85
N THR A 158 -23.95 -6.92 -54.86
CA THR A 158 -23.80 -5.68 -54.08
C THR A 158 -23.27 -4.51 -54.91
N SER A 159 -22.58 -4.82 -56.02
CA SER A 159 -22.04 -3.83 -56.94
C SER A 159 -23.03 -3.45 -58.06
N LYS A 160 -24.22 -4.06 -58.10
CA LYS A 160 -25.19 -3.84 -59.18
C LYS A 160 -26.11 -2.67 -58.85
N ASP A 161 -26.31 -1.78 -59.82
CA ASP A 161 -27.23 -0.63 -59.73
C ASP A 161 -26.91 0.30 -58.53
N VAL A 162 -25.62 0.53 -58.25
CA VAL A 162 -25.14 1.47 -57.22
C VAL A 162 -24.38 2.63 -57.87
N ASP A 163 -24.50 3.83 -57.30
CA ASP A 163 -23.83 5.04 -57.78
C ASP A 163 -22.38 5.09 -57.31
N VAL A 164 -22.12 4.59 -56.10
CA VAL A 164 -20.79 4.50 -55.48
C VAL A 164 -20.60 3.12 -54.86
N LEU A 165 -19.45 2.50 -55.11
CA LEU A 165 -19.05 1.24 -54.48
C LEU A 165 -17.87 1.47 -53.55
N VAL A 166 -18.08 1.27 -52.25
CA VAL A 166 -17.02 1.28 -51.23
C VAL A 166 -16.53 -0.13 -51.01
N VAL A 167 -15.22 -0.34 -51.15
CA VAL A 167 -14.60 -1.67 -50.99
C VAL A 167 -13.48 -1.61 -49.96
N MET A 168 -13.63 -2.38 -48.88
CA MET A 168 -12.64 -2.53 -47.82
C MET A 168 -11.77 -3.79 -48.04
N LEU A 169 -11.19 -3.97 -49.23
CA LEU A 169 -10.40 -5.16 -49.63
C LEU A 169 -9.12 -4.80 -50.40
N GLU A 170 -8.09 -5.67 -50.29
CA GLU A 170 -6.72 -5.45 -50.79
C GLU A 170 -6.48 -5.76 -52.30
N ARG A 171 -7.50 -6.04 -53.12
CA ARG A 171 -7.24 -6.39 -54.55
C ARG A 171 -7.26 -5.19 -55.48
N ARG A 172 -6.20 -5.08 -56.31
CA ARG A 172 -6.07 -4.11 -57.41
C ARG A 172 -7.24 -4.25 -58.39
N LEU A 173 -8.15 -3.27 -58.41
CA LEU A 173 -9.25 -3.12 -59.37
C LEU A 173 -8.81 -2.48 -60.72
N GLN A 174 -7.50 -2.31 -60.93
CA GLN A 174 -6.95 -1.70 -62.15
C GLN A 174 -7.03 -2.68 -63.32
N SER A 175 -7.95 -2.43 -64.27
CA SER A 175 -7.97 -2.93 -65.67
C SER A 175 -9.34 -2.85 -66.37
N ARG A 176 -10.39 -2.25 -65.77
CA ARG A 176 -11.77 -2.32 -66.31
C ARG A 176 -12.48 -0.97 -66.58
N GLY A 177 -11.75 0.13 -66.78
CA GLY A 177 -12.36 1.44 -67.10
C GLY A 177 -13.16 2.06 -65.95
N LEU A 178 -12.90 1.66 -64.71
CA LEU A 178 -13.55 2.16 -63.50
C LEU A 178 -12.88 3.46 -63.02
N LYS A 179 -13.68 4.41 -62.52
CA LYS A 179 -13.21 5.61 -61.81
C LYS A 179 -12.88 5.23 -60.37
N LEU A 180 -11.62 5.40 -59.96
CA LEU A 180 -11.15 5.01 -58.62
C LEU A 180 -10.82 6.25 -57.78
N VAL A 181 -11.17 6.20 -56.50
CA VAL A 181 -10.69 7.13 -55.48
C VAL A 181 -9.95 6.33 -54.42
N ASP A 182 -8.67 6.66 -54.21
CA ASP A 182 -7.88 6.16 -53.09
C ASP A 182 -8.15 7.04 -51.87
N ALA A 183 -8.75 6.47 -50.82
CA ALA A 183 -9.27 7.20 -49.66
C ALA A 183 -8.90 6.55 -48.32
N PRO A 184 -7.60 6.48 -47.92
CA PRO A 184 -7.23 6.04 -46.58
C PRO A 184 -7.90 6.88 -45.49
N VAL A 185 -8.23 6.21 -44.39
CA VAL A 185 -8.99 6.79 -43.28
C VAL A 185 -8.23 6.68 -41.94
N SER A 186 -8.51 7.62 -41.03
CA SER A 186 -7.98 7.65 -39.67
C SER A 186 -9.09 8.03 -38.67
N GLY A 187 -9.06 7.44 -37.46
CA GLY A 187 -10.02 7.74 -36.38
C GLY A 187 -10.63 6.52 -35.68
N GLY A 188 -10.41 5.30 -36.19
CA GLY A 188 -10.88 4.07 -35.56
C GLY A 188 -12.40 3.86 -35.62
N VAL A 189 -12.88 2.78 -34.99
CA VAL A 189 -14.29 2.32 -35.09
C VAL A 189 -15.29 3.33 -34.55
N LYS A 190 -14.97 4.01 -33.43
CA LYS A 190 -15.85 4.99 -32.81
C LYS A 190 -16.15 6.15 -33.76
N ARG A 191 -15.11 6.82 -34.27
CA ARG A 191 -15.25 7.93 -35.22
C ARG A 191 -15.88 7.50 -36.54
N ALA A 192 -15.61 6.26 -36.99
CA ALA A 192 -16.29 5.68 -38.15
C ALA A 192 -17.82 5.60 -37.98
N SER A 193 -18.30 5.24 -36.79
CA SER A 193 -19.74 5.16 -36.50
C SER A 193 -20.41 6.53 -36.32
N GLU A 194 -19.62 7.54 -35.95
CA GLU A 194 -20.03 8.92 -35.72
C GLU A 194 -19.92 9.79 -36.98
N GLY A 195 -19.30 9.29 -38.06
CA GLY A 195 -19.06 10.05 -39.29
C GLY A 195 -17.95 11.10 -39.16
N THR A 196 -17.13 11.00 -38.13
CA THR A 196 -16.12 12.01 -37.77
C THR A 196 -14.72 11.57 -38.16
N LEU A 197 -14.56 10.74 -39.19
CA LEU A 197 -13.24 10.28 -39.62
C LEU A 197 -12.42 11.44 -40.19
N THR A 198 -11.10 11.23 -40.19
CA THR A 198 -10.21 11.96 -41.07
C THR A 198 -9.99 11.12 -42.31
N ILE A 199 -10.42 11.62 -43.47
CA ILE A 199 -10.31 10.93 -44.77
C ILE A 199 -9.35 11.72 -45.65
N MET A 200 -8.49 10.98 -46.34
CA MET A 200 -7.46 11.52 -47.22
C MET A 200 -7.71 10.95 -48.62
N ALA A 201 -8.29 11.71 -49.54
CA ALA A 201 -8.80 11.21 -50.82
C ALA A 201 -8.01 11.70 -52.04
N SER A 202 -7.70 10.81 -52.98
CA SER A 202 -7.01 11.12 -54.24
C SER A 202 -7.62 10.34 -55.41
N GLY A 203 -7.74 10.96 -56.57
CA GLY A 203 -8.37 10.41 -57.77
C GLY A 203 -8.47 11.44 -58.90
N THR A 204 -9.13 11.10 -60.01
CA THR A 204 -9.45 12.08 -61.06
C THR A 204 -10.49 13.08 -60.57
N ASP A 205 -10.54 14.28 -61.14
CA ASP A 205 -11.52 15.30 -60.77
C ASP A 205 -12.97 14.77 -60.91
N GLU A 206 -13.26 13.97 -61.95
CA GLU A 206 -14.58 13.36 -62.08
C GLU A 206 -14.86 12.32 -61.00
N ALA A 207 -13.87 11.49 -60.62
CA ALA A 207 -14.04 10.46 -59.60
C ALA A 207 -14.28 11.08 -58.21
N LEU A 208 -13.49 12.10 -57.87
CA LEU A 208 -13.63 12.85 -56.62
C LEU A 208 -14.96 13.61 -56.56
N THR A 209 -15.41 14.18 -57.67
CA THR A 209 -16.73 14.85 -57.75
C THR A 209 -17.88 13.86 -57.56
N CYS A 210 -17.83 12.68 -58.18
CA CYS A 210 -18.86 11.64 -58.06
C CYS A 210 -18.97 11.05 -56.64
N THR A 211 -17.87 11.06 -55.87
CA THR A 211 -17.81 10.44 -54.53
C THR A 211 -17.83 11.45 -53.38
N GLY A 212 -17.73 12.74 -53.69
CA GLY A 212 -17.60 13.83 -52.71
C GLY A 212 -18.66 13.83 -51.61
N SER A 213 -19.93 13.61 -51.95
CA SER A 213 -21.02 13.55 -50.95
C SER A 213 -20.87 12.38 -49.97
N VAL A 214 -20.34 11.24 -50.43
CA VAL A 214 -20.11 10.06 -49.58
C VAL A 214 -18.89 10.27 -48.69
N LEU A 215 -17.80 10.80 -49.24
CA LEU A 215 -16.59 11.11 -48.47
C LEU A 215 -16.86 12.17 -47.39
N SER A 216 -17.66 13.19 -47.71
CA SER A 216 -18.06 14.23 -46.75
C SER A 216 -18.95 13.68 -45.65
N ALA A 217 -19.88 12.76 -45.95
CA ALA A 217 -20.75 12.17 -44.92
C ALA A 217 -19.98 11.29 -43.93
N LEU A 218 -18.81 10.78 -44.31
CA LEU A 218 -18.00 9.90 -43.48
C LEU A 218 -16.89 10.64 -42.72
N SER A 219 -16.67 11.94 -42.96
CA SER A 219 -15.53 12.67 -42.43
C SER A 219 -15.90 14.00 -41.77
N GLU A 220 -15.18 14.29 -40.68
CA GLU A 220 -15.10 15.64 -40.11
C GLU A 220 -14.00 16.45 -40.81
N LYS A 221 -12.91 15.77 -41.19
CA LYS A 221 -11.79 16.35 -41.94
C LYS A 221 -11.55 15.57 -43.22
N LEU A 222 -11.73 16.23 -44.37
CA LEU A 222 -11.44 15.68 -45.69
C LEU A 222 -10.28 16.43 -46.34
N TYR A 223 -9.19 15.72 -46.59
CA TYR A 223 -8.07 16.23 -47.36
C TYR A 223 -8.13 15.65 -48.78
N VAL A 224 -8.04 16.51 -49.80
CA VAL A 224 -8.02 16.05 -51.20
C VAL A 224 -6.73 16.46 -51.88
N ILE A 225 -6.11 15.53 -52.60
CA ILE A 225 -4.94 15.77 -53.44
C ILE A 225 -5.29 15.43 -54.89
N ARG A 226 -4.94 16.32 -55.82
CA ARG A 226 -5.12 16.06 -57.27
C ARG A 226 -4.13 14.99 -57.73
N GLY A 227 -4.62 14.01 -58.49
CA GLY A 227 -3.82 12.87 -58.96
C GLY A 227 -4.21 11.55 -58.27
N GLY A 228 -3.65 10.42 -58.71
CA GLY A 228 -3.98 9.08 -58.21
C GLY A 228 -4.38 8.11 -59.31
N CYS A 229 -4.80 6.89 -58.93
CA CYS A 229 -5.09 5.80 -59.85
C CYS A 229 -6.04 6.23 -60.99
N GLY A 230 -5.52 6.28 -62.23
CA GLY A 230 -6.31 6.62 -63.43
C GLY A 230 -6.17 8.06 -63.93
N ALA A 231 -5.41 8.92 -63.26
CA ALA A 231 -5.04 10.25 -63.78
C ALA A 231 -3.93 10.13 -64.84
N GLY A 232 -4.23 9.45 -65.95
CA GLY A 232 -3.36 9.47 -67.12
C GLY A 232 -3.40 10.84 -67.78
N ARG A 233 -2.35 11.64 -67.62
CA ARG A 233 -1.95 12.58 -68.67
C ARG A 233 -0.73 12.01 -69.36
N GLU A 234 -0.76 12.04 -70.69
CA GLU A 234 0.38 11.75 -71.57
C GLU A 234 1.58 12.58 -71.12
N LEU A 235 2.48 11.99 -70.34
CA LEU A 235 3.79 12.54 -70.00
C LEU A 235 4.67 11.38 -69.55
N ASP A 236 5.72 11.17 -70.32
CA ASP A 236 7.04 10.56 -70.11
C ASP A 236 7.19 9.50 -68.99
N SER A 237 7.93 8.44 -69.31
CA SER A 237 8.15 7.21 -68.53
C SER A 237 8.59 7.37 -67.05
N TYR A 238 8.88 8.58 -66.58
CA TYR A 238 9.12 8.92 -65.17
C TYR A 238 7.84 9.24 -64.37
N SER A 239 6.73 9.62 -65.01
CA SER A 239 5.47 10.05 -64.37
C SER A 239 4.51 8.89 -64.04
N LEU A 240 4.66 7.74 -64.70
CA LEU A 240 3.82 6.55 -64.46
C LEU A 240 4.01 5.98 -63.04
N PHE A 241 5.16 6.20 -62.42
CA PHE A 241 5.47 5.77 -61.05
C PHE A 241 4.75 6.61 -59.97
N PHE A 242 4.38 7.86 -60.28
CA PHE A 242 3.72 8.76 -59.33
C PHE A 242 2.20 8.59 -59.26
N SER A 243 1.59 7.86 -60.20
CA SER A 243 0.13 7.79 -60.36
C SER A 243 -0.59 6.79 -59.42
N ILE A 244 0.08 6.16 -58.46
CA ILE A 244 -0.54 5.15 -57.56
C ILE A 244 -0.56 5.57 -56.06
N ILE A 245 0.14 6.62 -55.62
CA ILE A 245 0.55 6.69 -54.20
C ILE A 245 0.46 8.08 -53.54
N ALA A 246 -0.59 8.88 -53.80
CA ALA A 246 -0.68 10.19 -53.14
C ALA A 246 -0.98 10.06 -51.62
N PHE A 247 -2.11 9.45 -51.22
CA PHE A 247 -2.51 9.40 -49.81
C PHE A 247 -2.31 8.04 -49.13
N SER A 248 -2.41 6.92 -49.85
CA SER A 248 -1.96 5.63 -49.32
C SER A 248 -0.48 5.69 -48.88
N GLY A 249 0.35 6.46 -49.60
CA GLY A 249 1.74 6.79 -49.22
C GLY A 249 1.85 7.52 -47.89
N VAL A 250 1.07 8.59 -47.71
CA VAL A 250 1.03 9.35 -46.45
C VAL A 250 0.61 8.46 -45.28
N LYS A 251 -0.42 7.61 -45.47
CA LYS A 251 -0.85 6.68 -44.43
C LYS A 251 0.22 5.63 -44.12
N MET A 252 0.90 5.09 -45.14
CA MET A 252 2.02 4.18 -44.94
C MET A 252 3.14 4.83 -44.13
N ILE A 253 3.51 6.08 -44.42
CA ILE A 253 4.52 6.83 -43.65
C ILE A 253 4.05 7.05 -42.21
N ASN A 254 2.78 7.37 -41.99
CA ASN A 254 2.24 7.50 -40.63
C ASN A 254 2.30 6.17 -39.85
N GLN A 255 1.93 5.05 -40.49
CA GLN A 255 1.99 3.74 -39.82
C GLN A 255 3.44 3.26 -39.60
N LEU A 256 4.37 3.63 -40.49
CA LEU A 256 5.81 3.45 -40.31
C LEU A 256 6.26 4.11 -39.01
N LEU A 257 6.01 5.43 -38.87
CA LEU A 257 6.40 6.18 -37.67
C LEU A 257 5.70 5.65 -36.43
N ALA A 258 4.41 5.31 -36.53
CA ALA A 258 3.65 4.77 -35.42
C ALA A 258 4.27 3.48 -34.88
N GLY A 259 4.55 2.50 -35.74
CA GLY A 259 5.12 1.22 -35.34
C GLY A 259 6.53 1.37 -34.77
N VAL A 260 7.35 2.23 -35.39
CA VAL A 260 8.69 2.55 -34.89
C VAL A 260 8.63 3.17 -33.50
N HIS A 261 7.78 4.18 -33.27
CA HIS A 261 7.70 4.85 -31.98
C HIS A 261 7.20 3.93 -30.85
N ILE A 262 6.25 3.03 -31.13
CA ILE A 262 5.79 2.03 -30.13
C ILE A 262 6.94 1.08 -29.77
N ALA A 263 7.64 0.54 -30.78
CA ALA A 263 8.77 -0.36 -30.56
C ALA A 263 9.93 0.33 -29.82
N SER A 264 10.27 1.56 -30.20
CA SER A 264 11.29 2.36 -29.50
C SER A 264 10.88 2.73 -28.08
N GLY A 265 9.59 2.99 -27.84
CA GLY A 265 9.06 3.20 -26.49
C GLY A 265 9.25 1.96 -25.62
N ALA A 266 8.84 0.79 -26.12
CA ALA A 266 9.07 -0.49 -25.45
C ALA A 266 10.56 -0.75 -25.13
N GLU A 267 11.45 -0.47 -26.08
CA GLU A 267 12.90 -0.58 -25.89
C GLU A 267 13.42 0.35 -24.80
N ALA A 268 13.05 1.63 -24.84
CA ALA A 268 13.47 2.63 -23.87
C ALA A 268 13.02 2.27 -22.45
N MET A 269 11.78 1.78 -22.32
CA MET A 269 11.23 1.35 -21.03
C MET A 269 11.91 0.09 -20.49
N ALA A 270 12.21 -0.89 -21.37
CA ALA A 270 12.98 -2.07 -21.00
C ALA A 270 14.41 -1.73 -20.56
N LEU A 271 15.07 -0.80 -21.24
CA LEU A 271 16.39 -0.30 -20.83
C LEU A 271 16.32 0.42 -19.48
N GLY A 272 15.34 1.31 -19.29
CA GLY A 272 15.11 2.00 -18.02
C GLY A 272 14.92 1.03 -16.85
N ALA A 273 14.10 0.00 -17.05
CA ALA A 273 13.92 -1.07 -16.08
C ALA A 273 15.23 -1.84 -15.81
N ARG A 274 16.03 -2.14 -16.84
CA ARG A 274 17.33 -2.84 -16.69
C ARG A 274 18.35 -2.03 -15.90
N LEU A 275 18.30 -0.70 -16.04
CA LEU A 275 19.12 0.26 -15.28
C LEU A 275 18.64 0.44 -13.83
N GLY A 276 17.52 -0.18 -13.44
CA GLY A 276 16.94 -0.06 -12.11
C GLY A 276 16.19 1.26 -11.89
N LEU A 277 15.85 1.99 -12.95
CA LEU A 277 15.06 3.22 -12.86
C LEU A 277 13.59 2.89 -12.52
N ASN A 278 12.93 3.81 -11.83
CA ASN A 278 11.47 3.76 -11.72
C ASN A 278 10.87 4.08 -13.10
N THR A 279 10.35 3.08 -13.79
CA THR A 279 9.85 3.19 -15.16
C THR A 279 8.65 4.14 -15.27
N ARG A 280 7.84 4.31 -14.21
CA ARG A 280 6.75 5.28 -14.20
C ARG A 280 7.26 6.72 -14.10
N MET A 281 8.24 6.99 -13.24
CA MET A 281 8.92 8.29 -13.22
C MET A 281 9.66 8.60 -14.52
N LEU A 282 10.29 7.57 -15.13
CA LEU A 282 10.94 7.71 -16.43
C LEU A 282 9.92 8.11 -17.51
N PHE A 283 8.76 7.46 -17.54
CA PHE A 283 7.67 7.84 -18.44
C PHE A 283 7.24 9.30 -18.23
N ASP A 284 7.00 9.72 -16.99
CA ASP A 284 6.59 11.10 -16.68
C ASP A 284 7.65 12.12 -17.10
N PHE A 285 8.94 11.81 -16.93
CA PHE A 285 10.03 12.66 -17.38
C PHE A 285 10.08 12.75 -18.92
N VAL A 286 10.07 11.61 -19.61
CA VAL A 286 10.18 11.57 -21.08
C VAL A 286 8.96 12.22 -21.73
N LYS A 287 7.76 12.00 -21.20
CA LYS A 287 6.51 12.63 -21.65
C LYS A 287 6.60 14.16 -21.70
N ASN A 288 7.31 14.77 -20.75
CA ASN A 288 7.49 16.22 -20.67
C ASN A 288 8.78 16.72 -21.35
N SER A 289 9.49 15.85 -22.07
CA SER A 289 10.76 16.15 -22.74
C SER A 289 10.61 16.13 -24.27
N GLY A 290 11.61 16.68 -24.99
CA GLY A 290 11.64 16.63 -26.46
C GLY A 290 11.77 15.23 -27.08
N GLY A 291 12.02 14.19 -26.26
CA GLY A 291 12.11 12.80 -26.72
C GLY A 291 10.75 12.07 -26.80
N THR A 292 9.64 12.72 -26.45
CA THR A 292 8.30 12.12 -26.46
C THR A 292 7.73 11.96 -27.88
N SER A 293 6.69 11.13 -28.01
CA SER A 293 5.81 11.08 -29.17
C SER A 293 4.39 10.73 -28.73
N TRP A 294 3.39 11.03 -29.55
CA TRP A 294 2.01 10.64 -29.25
C TRP A 294 1.86 9.13 -28.99
N MET A 295 2.59 8.29 -29.72
CA MET A 295 2.57 6.84 -29.52
C MET A 295 3.22 6.42 -28.20
N PHE A 296 4.30 7.10 -27.80
CA PHE A 296 4.93 6.86 -26.50
C PHE A 296 3.97 7.20 -25.36
N GLU A 297 3.37 8.40 -25.40
CA GLU A 297 2.41 8.86 -24.39
C GLU A 297 1.19 7.96 -24.26
N ASN A 298 0.75 7.41 -25.39
CA ASN A 298 -0.44 6.59 -25.42
C ASN A 298 -0.17 5.11 -25.07
N ARG A 299 0.93 4.51 -25.54
CA ARG A 299 1.18 3.06 -25.38
C ARG A 299 2.05 2.67 -24.19
N VAL A 300 2.96 3.53 -23.75
CA VAL A 300 3.80 3.21 -22.58
C VAL A 300 2.98 2.99 -21.30
N PRO A 301 1.89 3.73 -21.02
CA PRO A 301 1.04 3.42 -19.88
C PRO A 301 0.55 1.97 -19.87
N HIS A 302 0.14 1.44 -21.03
CA HIS A 302 -0.31 0.04 -21.16
C HIS A 302 0.80 -0.96 -20.79
N MET A 303 2.05 -0.66 -21.20
CA MET A 303 3.23 -1.45 -20.83
C MET A 303 3.49 -1.44 -19.32
N LEU A 304 3.38 -0.26 -18.70
CA LEU A 304 3.66 -0.05 -17.27
C LEU A 304 2.56 -0.62 -16.36
N ASP A 305 1.31 -0.52 -16.79
CA ASP A 305 0.12 -1.01 -16.08
C ASP A 305 -0.15 -2.49 -16.36
N ASN A 306 0.61 -3.12 -17.25
CA ASN A 306 0.45 -4.52 -17.66
C ASN A 306 -0.97 -4.82 -18.21
N ASP A 307 -1.65 -3.81 -18.76
CA ASP A 307 -2.97 -3.90 -19.37
C ASP A 307 -2.83 -3.97 -20.89
N TYR A 308 -3.15 -5.13 -21.47
CA TYR A 308 -3.09 -5.36 -22.91
C TYR A 308 -4.46 -5.65 -23.52
N THR A 309 -5.51 -5.05 -22.94
CA THR A 309 -6.85 -5.04 -23.53
C THR A 309 -6.78 -4.48 -24.96
N PRO A 310 -7.16 -5.24 -26.00
CA PRO A 310 -6.81 -4.91 -27.38
C PRO A 310 -7.73 -3.84 -27.97
N TYR A 311 -7.36 -2.56 -27.80
CA TYR A 311 -7.97 -1.44 -28.53
C TYR A 311 -7.35 -1.30 -29.93
N SER A 312 -6.08 -1.69 -30.07
CA SER A 312 -5.37 -1.87 -31.34
C SER A 312 -4.48 -3.10 -31.20
N ALA A 313 -4.80 -4.17 -31.94
CA ALA A 313 -4.10 -5.44 -31.78
C ALA A 313 -2.66 -5.38 -32.32
N LEU A 314 -1.75 -6.11 -31.68
CA LEU A 314 -0.35 -6.25 -32.09
C LEU A 314 -0.22 -6.69 -33.57
N ASP A 315 -1.06 -7.61 -34.03
CA ASP A 315 -1.11 -8.06 -35.43
C ASP A 315 -1.45 -6.97 -36.45
N ILE A 316 -2.04 -5.85 -36.01
CA ILE A 316 -2.25 -4.69 -36.89
C ILE A 316 -0.91 -4.13 -37.35
N PHE A 317 0.07 -4.03 -36.45
CA PHE A 317 1.41 -3.54 -36.80
C PHE A 317 2.28 -4.57 -37.52
N VAL A 318 2.02 -5.87 -37.33
CA VAL A 318 2.58 -6.92 -38.21
C VAL A 318 2.12 -6.67 -39.65
N LYS A 319 0.81 -6.47 -39.86
CA LYS A 319 0.24 -6.23 -41.18
C LYS A 319 0.70 -4.89 -41.78
N ASP A 320 0.59 -3.79 -41.03
CA ASP A 320 0.88 -2.44 -41.54
C ASP A 320 2.39 -2.24 -41.83
N LEU A 321 3.29 -2.67 -40.94
CA LEU A 321 4.73 -2.61 -41.24
C LEU A 321 5.14 -3.62 -42.31
N GLY A 322 4.40 -4.72 -42.47
CA GLY A 322 4.53 -5.64 -43.60
C GLY A 322 4.23 -4.99 -44.95
N ILE A 323 3.23 -4.09 -45.01
CA ILE A 323 2.93 -3.30 -46.21
C ILE A 323 4.06 -2.30 -46.48
N VAL A 324 4.49 -1.56 -45.45
CA VAL A 324 5.58 -0.57 -45.54
C VAL A 324 6.87 -1.21 -46.07
N THR A 325 7.27 -2.34 -45.50
CA THR A 325 8.52 -3.04 -45.87
C THR A 325 8.45 -3.66 -47.28
N ARG A 326 7.27 -4.12 -47.71
CA ARG A 326 7.06 -4.62 -49.07
C ARG A 326 7.15 -3.49 -50.10
N GLU A 327 6.52 -2.34 -49.86
CA GLU A 327 6.60 -1.23 -50.81
C GLU A 327 7.96 -0.56 -50.82
N SER A 328 8.63 -0.45 -49.67
CA SER A 328 10.00 0.05 -49.66
C SER A 328 10.94 -0.84 -50.48
N SER A 329 10.72 -2.15 -50.45
CA SER A 329 11.48 -3.10 -51.26
C SER A 329 11.18 -2.94 -52.76
N SER A 330 9.93 -2.71 -53.15
CA SER A 330 9.55 -2.48 -54.56
C SER A 330 10.18 -1.19 -55.11
N LEU A 331 10.24 -0.14 -54.28
CA LEU A 331 10.82 1.17 -54.57
C LEU A 331 12.34 1.21 -54.36
N LYS A 332 12.95 0.13 -53.88
CA LYS A 332 14.38 0.04 -53.53
C LYS A 332 14.83 1.11 -52.52
N VAL A 333 13.92 1.50 -51.61
CA VAL A 333 14.21 2.42 -50.50
C VAL A 333 14.50 1.61 -49.23
N PRO A 334 15.68 1.71 -48.64
CA PRO A 334 16.02 0.94 -47.44
C PRO A 334 15.40 1.56 -46.17
N LEU A 335 14.44 0.88 -45.57
CA LEU A 335 13.78 1.30 -44.32
C LEU A 335 14.26 0.47 -43.13
N HIS A 336 15.48 0.72 -42.68
CA HIS A 336 16.10 -0.16 -41.70
C HIS A 336 15.41 -0.17 -40.33
N ILE A 337 15.08 0.99 -39.77
CA ILE A 337 14.43 1.09 -38.45
C ILE A 337 13.04 0.44 -38.47
N ALA A 338 12.25 0.71 -39.51
CA ALA A 338 10.93 0.12 -39.69
C ALA A 338 11.00 -1.41 -39.86
N THR A 339 12.05 -1.92 -40.53
CA THR A 339 12.28 -3.35 -40.68
C THR A 339 12.56 -4.01 -39.33
N VAL A 340 13.36 -3.39 -38.46
CA VAL A 340 13.60 -3.87 -37.10
C VAL A 340 12.32 -3.86 -36.27
N ALA A 341 11.57 -2.76 -36.30
CA ALA A 341 10.28 -2.66 -35.61
C ALA A 341 9.32 -3.78 -36.07
N HIS A 342 9.23 -4.01 -37.39
CA HIS A 342 8.42 -5.09 -37.95
C HIS A 342 8.81 -6.47 -37.41
N GLN A 343 10.11 -6.76 -37.27
CA GLN A 343 10.57 -8.02 -36.68
C GLN A 343 10.18 -8.17 -35.21
N LEU A 344 10.17 -7.09 -34.43
CA LEU A 344 9.74 -7.12 -33.03
C LEU A 344 8.23 -7.46 -32.91
N PHE A 345 7.39 -6.85 -33.75
CA PHE A 345 5.97 -7.19 -33.80
C PHE A 345 5.75 -8.63 -34.29
N LEU A 346 6.49 -9.10 -35.30
CA LEU A 346 6.44 -10.50 -35.73
C LEU A 346 6.81 -11.47 -34.60
N ALA A 347 7.85 -11.15 -33.83
CA ALA A 347 8.25 -11.95 -32.67
C ALA A 347 7.15 -12.00 -31.60
N GLY A 348 6.52 -10.86 -31.29
CA GLY A 348 5.40 -10.81 -30.34
C GLY A 348 4.18 -11.60 -30.81
N SER A 349 3.84 -11.51 -32.10
CA SER A 349 2.79 -12.34 -32.71
C SER A 349 3.12 -13.83 -32.60
N ALA A 350 4.35 -14.23 -32.96
CA ALA A 350 4.80 -15.62 -32.90
C ALA A 350 4.81 -16.18 -31.47
N ALA A 351 4.98 -15.32 -30.45
CA ALA A 351 4.87 -15.66 -29.04
C ALA A 351 3.42 -15.81 -28.54
N GLY A 352 2.42 -15.67 -29.41
CA GLY A 352 1.00 -15.82 -29.09
C GLY A 352 0.31 -14.54 -28.62
N TRP A 353 0.96 -13.37 -28.72
CA TRP A 353 0.40 -12.08 -28.28
C TRP A 353 -0.27 -11.27 -29.39
N GLY A 354 -0.44 -11.84 -30.59
CA GLY A 354 -0.97 -11.12 -31.75
C GLY A 354 -2.35 -10.46 -31.54
N ARG A 355 -3.18 -11.05 -30.68
CA ARG A 355 -4.52 -10.53 -30.31
C ARG A 355 -4.53 -9.58 -29.10
N GLN A 356 -3.38 -9.31 -28.49
CA GLN A 356 -3.24 -8.35 -27.39
C GLN A 356 -3.03 -6.93 -27.93
N ASP A 357 -3.14 -5.91 -27.09
CA ASP A 357 -2.79 -4.54 -27.45
C ASP A 357 -1.36 -4.45 -28.03
N ASP A 358 -1.14 -3.57 -28.99
CA ASP A 358 0.14 -3.40 -29.68
C ASP A 358 1.28 -2.93 -28.76
N ALA A 359 0.98 -2.36 -27.59
CA ALA A 359 1.93 -2.13 -26.51
C ALA A 359 2.57 -3.44 -25.98
N GLY A 360 1.92 -4.58 -26.23
CA GLY A 360 2.42 -5.92 -25.91
C GLY A 360 3.76 -6.27 -26.54
N VAL A 361 4.23 -5.50 -27.54
CA VAL A 361 5.59 -5.64 -28.09
C VAL A 361 6.67 -5.48 -27.01
N VAL A 362 6.40 -4.79 -25.89
CA VAL A 362 7.32 -4.71 -24.74
C VAL A 362 7.69 -6.07 -24.16
N LYS A 363 6.78 -7.05 -24.22
CA LYS A 363 6.99 -8.41 -23.71
C LYS A 363 8.10 -9.15 -24.45
N VAL A 364 8.39 -8.77 -25.69
CA VAL A 364 9.54 -9.29 -26.44
C VAL A 364 10.83 -8.95 -25.70
N TYR A 365 10.99 -7.70 -25.26
CA TYR A 365 12.14 -7.27 -24.46
C TYR A 365 12.15 -7.91 -23.08
N GLU A 366 11.00 -8.00 -22.41
CA GLU A 366 10.92 -8.67 -21.10
C GLU A 366 11.38 -10.12 -21.17
N THR A 367 10.98 -10.83 -22.24
CA THR A 367 11.31 -12.24 -22.47
C THR A 367 12.79 -12.41 -22.81
N LEU A 368 13.34 -11.54 -23.65
CA LEU A 368 14.75 -11.60 -24.08
C LEU A 368 15.73 -11.23 -22.98
N THR A 369 15.34 -10.35 -22.06
CA THR A 369 16.26 -9.77 -21.05
C THR A 369 16.00 -10.24 -19.63
N GLY A 370 14.85 -10.88 -19.37
CA GLY A 370 14.40 -11.25 -18.02
C GLY A 370 14.00 -10.06 -17.15
N VAL A 371 13.95 -8.84 -17.72
CA VAL A 371 13.53 -7.62 -17.02
C VAL A 371 12.02 -7.46 -17.12
N LYS A 372 11.41 -6.94 -16.07
CA LYS A 372 10.01 -6.51 -16.09
C LYS A 372 9.92 -5.00 -16.21
N VAL A 373 9.19 -4.52 -17.22
CA VAL A 373 8.94 -3.08 -17.43
C VAL A 373 7.84 -2.56 -16.52
N GLU A 374 7.11 -3.48 -15.88
CA GLU A 374 6.17 -3.25 -14.79
C GLU A 374 6.71 -2.17 -13.83
N GLY A 375 5.95 -1.08 -13.69
CA GLY A 375 6.32 -0.01 -12.79
C GLY A 375 6.35 -0.52 -11.37
N LYS A 376 7.48 -0.38 -10.68
CA LYS A 376 7.49 -0.50 -9.22
C LYS A 376 6.41 0.44 -8.69
N LEU A 377 5.42 -0.13 -8.02
CA LEU A 377 4.30 0.63 -7.50
C LEU A 377 4.85 1.75 -6.61
N PRO A 378 4.39 3.00 -6.76
CA PRO A 378 4.98 4.12 -6.06
C PRO A 378 4.71 3.98 -4.56
N VAL A 379 5.73 4.30 -3.76
CA VAL A 379 5.54 4.63 -2.34
C VAL A 379 4.92 6.03 -2.31
N LEU A 380 3.74 6.15 -1.72
CA LEU A 380 2.96 7.39 -1.77
C LEU A 380 3.02 8.12 -0.44
N LYS A 381 2.99 9.46 -0.46
CA LYS A 381 2.84 10.24 0.77
C LYS A 381 1.39 10.16 1.24
N LYS A 382 1.14 9.58 2.41
CA LYS A 382 -0.18 9.24 2.96
C LYS A 382 -1.15 10.42 2.89
N GLU A 383 -0.75 11.55 3.45
CA GLU A 383 -1.60 12.74 3.54
C GLU A 383 -2.01 13.28 2.16
N VAL A 384 -1.08 13.33 1.21
CA VAL A 384 -1.33 13.82 -0.15
C VAL A 384 -2.34 12.92 -0.86
N VAL A 385 -2.21 11.60 -0.71
CA VAL A 385 -3.15 10.66 -1.30
C VAL A 385 -4.53 10.81 -0.66
N LEU A 386 -4.63 10.83 0.67
CA LEU A 386 -5.91 10.90 1.36
C LEU A 386 -6.68 12.20 1.00
N GLN A 387 -5.97 13.32 0.87
CA GLN A 387 -6.55 14.60 0.43
C GLN A 387 -7.00 14.59 -1.04
N SER A 388 -6.42 13.73 -1.88
CA SER A 388 -6.78 13.61 -3.30
C SER A 388 -8.00 12.73 -3.58
N LEU A 389 -8.47 11.98 -2.57
CA LEU A 389 -9.61 11.08 -2.73
C LEU A 389 -10.93 11.87 -2.69
N PRO A 390 -12.00 11.35 -3.34
CA PRO A 390 -13.35 11.92 -3.18
C PRO A 390 -13.72 12.04 -1.68
N PRO A 391 -14.56 13.01 -1.27
CA PRO A 391 -14.99 13.14 0.12
C PRO A 391 -15.69 11.87 0.61
N GLU A 392 -15.58 11.56 1.89
CA GLU A 392 -16.26 10.39 2.46
C GLU A 392 -17.78 10.48 2.29
N TRP A 393 -18.42 9.31 2.19
CA TRP A 393 -19.87 9.25 2.11
C TRP A 393 -20.47 9.92 3.36
N PRO A 394 -21.39 10.89 3.20
CA PRO A 394 -21.75 11.81 4.28
C PRO A 394 -22.63 11.19 5.37
N LEU A 395 -23.26 10.04 5.11
CA LEU A 395 -24.15 9.37 6.04
C LEU A 395 -23.46 8.16 6.66
N ASP A 396 -23.40 8.10 7.99
CA ASP A 396 -22.91 6.91 8.69
C ASP A 396 -23.99 5.80 8.64
N PRO A 397 -23.74 4.65 7.99
CA PRO A 397 -24.72 3.58 7.85
C PRO A 397 -24.94 2.77 9.14
N ILE A 398 -24.34 3.15 10.28
CA ILE A 398 -24.41 2.37 11.53
C ILE A 398 -25.85 2.10 12.01
N ASP A 399 -26.74 3.09 11.89
CA ASP A 399 -28.15 2.96 12.29
C ASP A 399 -28.91 2.01 11.36
N ASP A 400 -28.61 2.05 10.05
CA ASP A 400 -29.16 1.11 9.07
C ASP A 400 -28.71 -0.33 9.36
N ILE A 401 -27.44 -0.50 9.70
CA ILE A 401 -26.86 -1.78 10.10
C ILE A 401 -27.55 -2.30 11.36
N HIS A 402 -27.81 -1.44 12.36
CA HIS A 402 -28.54 -1.84 13.57
C HIS A 402 -29.96 -2.31 13.24
N ARG A 403 -30.70 -1.56 12.41
CA ARG A 403 -32.06 -1.94 11.97
C ARG A 403 -32.06 -3.27 11.22
N LEU A 404 -31.13 -3.46 10.28
CA LEU A 404 -31.00 -4.70 9.52
C LEU A 404 -30.65 -5.88 10.42
N ASN A 405 -29.74 -5.70 11.37
CA ASN A 405 -29.34 -6.75 12.32
C ASN A 405 -30.42 -7.07 13.36
N GLN A 406 -31.36 -6.16 13.64
CA GLN A 406 -32.55 -6.48 14.45
C GLN A 406 -33.55 -7.34 13.67
N SER A 407 -33.68 -7.10 12.36
CA SER A 407 -34.57 -7.86 11.49
C SER A 407 -34.03 -9.23 11.05
N ASN A 408 -32.70 -9.41 11.09
CA ASN A 408 -32.01 -10.62 10.65
C ASN A 408 -31.65 -11.50 11.85
N SER A 409 -32.14 -12.74 11.88
CA SER A 409 -31.95 -13.67 13.00
C SER A 409 -30.64 -14.46 12.96
N LYS A 410 -29.75 -14.22 11.99
CA LYS A 410 -28.53 -15.01 11.80
C LYS A 410 -27.41 -14.60 12.76
N THR A 411 -26.80 -15.59 13.41
CA THR A 411 -25.58 -15.42 14.22
C THR A 411 -24.35 -15.30 13.31
N LEU A 412 -23.48 -14.31 13.56
CA LEU A 412 -22.19 -14.20 12.87
C LEU A 412 -21.12 -15.04 13.59
N VAL A 413 -20.54 -16.02 12.91
CA VAL A 413 -19.44 -16.84 13.43
C VAL A 413 -18.14 -16.43 12.73
N VAL A 414 -17.18 -15.93 13.49
CA VAL A 414 -15.89 -15.49 12.95
C VAL A 414 -14.85 -16.58 13.20
N LEU A 415 -14.30 -17.15 12.13
CA LEU A 415 -13.15 -18.05 12.23
C LEU A 415 -11.88 -17.21 12.11
N ASP A 416 -11.16 -17.06 13.22
CA ASP A 416 -9.99 -16.20 13.33
C ASP A 416 -8.71 -17.03 13.31
N ASP A 417 -7.80 -16.73 12.39
CA ASP A 417 -6.53 -17.46 12.25
C ASP A 417 -5.48 -17.07 13.30
N ASP A 418 -5.66 -15.92 13.96
CA ASP A 418 -4.83 -15.40 15.05
C ASP A 418 -5.69 -14.58 16.04
N PRO A 419 -5.27 -14.33 17.29
CA PRO A 419 -6.11 -13.65 18.29
C PRO A 419 -6.28 -12.13 18.04
N THR A 420 -5.56 -11.57 17.07
CA THR A 420 -5.62 -10.14 16.74
C THR A 420 -6.87 -9.77 15.92
N GLY A 421 -7.71 -10.70 15.47
CA GLY A 421 -8.93 -10.32 14.75
C GLY A 421 -9.97 -9.67 15.64
N THR A 422 -9.80 -9.81 16.95
CA THR A 422 -10.62 -9.18 17.98
C THR A 422 -10.33 -7.68 18.17
N GLN A 423 -9.43 -7.09 17.37
CA GLN A 423 -8.92 -5.73 17.53
C GLN A 423 -9.98 -4.64 17.60
N THR A 424 -11.11 -4.75 16.90
CA THR A 424 -12.10 -3.67 16.79
C THR A 424 -13.44 -3.99 17.45
N VAL A 425 -13.55 -5.14 18.13
CA VAL A 425 -14.79 -5.59 18.76
C VAL A 425 -14.72 -5.43 20.27
N HIS A 426 -15.89 -5.34 20.92
CA HIS A 426 -16.03 -5.42 22.37
C HIS A 426 -17.37 -6.09 22.70
N ASP A 427 -17.50 -6.60 23.92
CA ASP A 427 -18.63 -7.38 24.40
C ASP A 427 -18.93 -8.64 23.56
N ILE A 428 -17.90 -9.21 22.94
CA ILE A 428 -17.96 -10.44 22.14
C ILE A 428 -17.18 -11.55 22.81
N GLU A 429 -17.71 -12.78 22.78
CA GLU A 429 -17.01 -13.96 23.28
C GLU A 429 -16.11 -14.57 22.19
N VAL A 430 -14.94 -15.03 22.63
CA VAL A 430 -13.94 -15.76 21.86
C VAL A 430 -13.86 -17.16 22.44
N LEU A 431 -14.19 -18.16 21.63
CA LEU A 431 -14.02 -19.56 21.95
C LEU A 431 -12.66 -20.03 21.43
N THR A 432 -11.96 -20.81 22.23
CA THR A 432 -10.69 -21.46 21.85
C THR A 432 -10.85 -22.97 21.70
N GLU A 433 -12.05 -23.48 22.02
CA GLU A 433 -12.51 -24.84 21.80
C GLU A 433 -13.81 -24.83 20.96
N TRP A 434 -14.12 -25.95 20.31
CA TRP A 434 -15.22 -26.08 19.35
C TRP A 434 -15.89 -27.46 19.42
N SER A 435 -16.05 -28.01 20.63
CA SER A 435 -16.89 -29.19 20.82
C SER A 435 -18.34 -28.87 20.46
N VAL A 436 -19.10 -29.89 20.05
CA VAL A 436 -20.52 -29.71 19.71
C VAL A 436 -21.28 -29.16 20.92
N GLU A 437 -20.97 -29.61 22.13
CA GLU A 437 -21.59 -29.17 23.38
C GLU A 437 -21.35 -27.67 23.65
N SER A 438 -20.09 -27.22 23.53
CA SER A 438 -19.70 -25.82 23.75
C SER A 438 -20.36 -24.90 22.72
N LEU A 439 -20.39 -25.32 21.46
CA LEU A 439 -21.08 -24.59 20.38
C LEU A 439 -22.60 -24.56 20.57
N VAL A 440 -23.23 -25.65 21.01
CA VAL A 440 -24.66 -25.69 21.33
C VAL A 440 -24.98 -24.73 22.47
N GLU A 441 -24.20 -24.73 23.55
CA GLU A 441 -24.40 -23.79 24.66
C GLU A 441 -24.28 -22.34 24.18
N LYS A 442 -23.27 -22.06 23.36
CA LYS A 442 -23.06 -20.72 22.83
C LYS A 442 -24.19 -20.28 21.91
N LEU A 443 -24.63 -21.14 21.00
CA LEU A 443 -25.72 -20.85 20.07
C LEU A 443 -27.06 -20.67 20.80
N ARG A 444 -27.35 -21.44 21.85
CA ARG A 444 -28.57 -21.27 22.69
C ARG A 444 -28.71 -19.87 23.29
N LYS A 445 -27.59 -19.18 23.58
CA LYS A 445 -27.59 -17.78 24.06
C LYS A 445 -27.98 -16.76 22.97
N LYS A 446 -28.20 -17.21 21.73
CA LYS A 446 -28.52 -16.39 20.54
C LYS A 446 -27.62 -15.17 20.39
N PRO A 447 -26.28 -15.34 20.39
CA PRO A 447 -25.36 -14.23 20.29
C PRO A 447 -25.48 -13.58 18.91
N LYS A 448 -25.32 -12.25 18.83
CA LYS A 448 -25.19 -11.58 17.52
C LYS A 448 -23.92 -12.05 16.79
N CYS A 449 -22.84 -12.23 17.54
CA CYS A 449 -21.54 -12.64 17.02
C CYS A 449 -20.72 -13.38 18.08
N PHE A 450 -19.87 -14.30 17.65
CA PHE A 450 -18.76 -14.82 18.45
C PHE A 450 -17.59 -15.26 17.57
N PHE A 451 -16.41 -15.32 18.16
CA PHE A 451 -15.18 -15.74 17.50
C PHE A 451 -14.86 -17.19 17.88
N ILE A 452 -14.29 -17.93 16.94
CA ILE A 452 -13.59 -19.19 17.17
C ILE A 452 -12.13 -18.94 16.80
N LEU A 453 -11.26 -18.95 17.80
CA LEU A 453 -9.82 -18.80 17.62
C LEU A 453 -9.23 -20.12 17.13
N THR A 454 -8.89 -20.17 15.84
CA THR A 454 -8.39 -21.39 15.19
C THR A 454 -6.87 -21.55 15.35
N ASN A 455 -6.14 -20.43 15.52
CA ASN A 455 -4.68 -20.38 15.46
C ASN A 455 -4.08 -21.09 14.24
N SER A 456 -4.83 -21.13 13.13
CA SER A 456 -4.47 -21.89 11.93
C SER A 456 -3.20 -21.38 11.24
N ARG A 457 -2.76 -20.15 11.57
CA ARG A 457 -1.48 -19.58 11.11
C ARG A 457 -0.25 -20.34 11.61
N SER A 458 -0.37 -21.07 12.71
CA SER A 458 0.72 -21.92 13.24
C SER A 458 0.81 -23.30 12.57
N LEU A 459 -0.08 -23.61 11.62
CA LEU A 459 -0.24 -24.93 11.02
C LEU A 459 0.14 -24.95 9.53
N SER A 460 0.45 -26.14 9.01
CA SER A 460 0.56 -26.35 7.56
C SER A 460 -0.80 -26.20 6.87
N SER A 461 -0.81 -25.93 5.56
CA SER A 461 -2.05 -25.75 4.80
C SER A 461 -3.00 -26.95 4.90
N GLU A 462 -2.46 -28.17 4.94
CA GLU A 462 -3.24 -29.41 5.07
C GLU A 462 -3.88 -29.51 6.46
N LYS A 463 -3.09 -29.30 7.52
CA LYS A 463 -3.56 -29.35 8.91
C LYS A 463 -4.59 -28.26 9.19
N ALA A 464 -4.33 -27.05 8.72
CA ALA A 464 -5.26 -25.93 8.82
C ALA A 464 -6.57 -26.21 8.06
N SER A 465 -6.51 -26.82 6.89
CA SER A 465 -7.71 -27.20 6.13
C SER A 465 -8.52 -28.27 6.85
N ALA A 466 -7.86 -29.27 7.43
CA ALA A 466 -8.52 -30.31 8.23
C ALA A 466 -9.19 -29.72 9.49
N LEU A 467 -8.50 -28.81 10.19
CA LEU A 467 -9.02 -28.10 11.36
C LEU A 467 -10.28 -27.30 11.02
N ILE A 468 -10.25 -26.51 9.94
CA ILE A 468 -11.42 -25.72 9.54
C ILE A 468 -12.59 -26.63 9.15
N LYS A 469 -12.32 -27.78 8.53
CA LYS A 469 -13.37 -28.76 8.21
C LYS A 469 -14.02 -29.32 9.47
N ASP A 470 -13.23 -29.66 10.48
CA ASP A 470 -13.69 -30.14 11.78
C ASP A 470 -14.56 -29.08 12.49
N ILE A 471 -14.07 -27.84 12.59
CA ILE A 471 -14.82 -26.72 13.20
C ILE A 471 -16.15 -26.50 12.51
N CYS A 472 -16.15 -26.41 11.17
CA CYS A 472 -17.37 -26.22 10.40
C CYS A 472 -18.34 -27.41 10.52
N GLY A 473 -17.82 -28.64 10.59
CA GLY A 473 -18.61 -29.85 10.84
C GLY A 473 -19.32 -29.79 12.19
N ASN A 474 -18.58 -29.51 13.27
CA ASN A 474 -19.13 -29.41 14.62
C ASN A 474 -20.13 -28.25 14.72
N LEU A 475 -19.84 -27.12 14.08
CA LEU A 475 -20.76 -25.98 14.02
C LEU A 475 -22.07 -26.34 13.31
N SER A 476 -22.01 -27.08 12.21
CA SER A 476 -23.20 -27.55 11.49
C SER A 476 -24.05 -28.48 12.35
N VAL A 477 -23.41 -29.41 13.07
CA VAL A 477 -24.10 -30.33 14.00
C VAL A 477 -24.72 -29.56 15.17
N ALA A 478 -23.98 -28.62 15.76
CA ALA A 478 -24.46 -27.80 16.86
C ALA A 478 -25.65 -26.93 16.45
N ALA A 479 -25.58 -26.27 15.28
CA ALA A 479 -26.67 -25.45 14.76
C ALA A 479 -27.95 -26.26 14.50
N LYS A 480 -27.84 -27.48 13.95
CA LYS A 480 -28.99 -28.38 13.77
C LYS A 480 -29.61 -28.86 15.09
N SER A 481 -28.86 -28.79 16.18
CA SER A 481 -29.28 -29.23 17.52
C SER A 481 -29.95 -28.11 18.33
N VAL A 482 -30.02 -26.88 17.79
CA VAL A 482 -30.68 -25.75 18.43
C VAL A 482 -31.80 -25.22 17.53
N GLU A 483 -33.03 -25.20 18.05
CA GLU A 483 -34.19 -24.74 17.29
C GLU A 483 -34.10 -23.26 16.91
N ASN A 484 -34.52 -22.95 15.67
CA ASN A 484 -34.61 -21.59 15.14
C ASN A 484 -33.28 -20.82 15.15
N ILE A 485 -32.17 -21.50 14.85
CA ILE A 485 -30.86 -20.87 14.66
C ILE A 485 -30.41 -21.00 13.22
N ASP A 486 -29.89 -19.87 12.73
CA ASP A 486 -29.21 -19.76 11.45
C ASP A 486 -27.93 -18.95 11.67
N TYR A 487 -26.91 -19.18 10.86
CA TYR A 487 -25.60 -18.57 11.03
C TYR A 487 -24.94 -18.24 9.69
N THR A 488 -23.96 -17.34 9.75
CA THR A 488 -23.06 -17.04 8.63
C THR A 488 -21.63 -17.01 9.11
N VAL A 489 -20.69 -17.34 8.23
CA VAL A 489 -19.27 -17.47 8.57
C VAL A 489 -18.47 -16.35 7.91
N VAL A 490 -17.61 -15.71 8.69
CA VAL A 490 -16.56 -14.80 8.19
C VAL A 490 -15.20 -15.42 8.47
N LEU A 491 -14.34 -15.40 7.44
CA LEU A 491 -12.97 -15.85 7.57
C LEU A 491 -12.07 -14.64 7.79
N ARG A 492 -11.43 -14.58 8.95
CA ARG A 492 -10.46 -13.55 9.25
C ARG A 492 -9.07 -14.19 9.26
N GLY A 493 -8.21 -13.76 8.33
CA GLY A 493 -6.85 -14.28 8.23
C GLY A 493 -6.19 -14.31 6.85
N ASP A 494 -4.89 -14.61 6.88
CA ASP A 494 -4.01 -14.63 5.70
C ASP A 494 -3.87 -16.04 5.08
N SER A 495 -4.37 -17.07 5.77
CA SER A 495 -4.28 -18.46 5.34
C SER A 495 -5.19 -18.78 4.14
N THR A 496 -4.66 -19.58 3.20
CA THR A 496 -5.31 -19.93 1.92
C THR A 496 -6.38 -21.01 2.03
N LEU A 497 -7.12 -21.06 3.15
CA LEU A 497 -8.00 -22.19 3.54
C LEU A 497 -9.38 -22.17 2.84
N ARG A 498 -9.42 -21.54 1.66
CA ARG A 498 -10.64 -21.26 0.91
C ARG A 498 -11.43 -22.53 0.56
N ASP A 499 -10.70 -23.54 0.09
CA ASP A 499 -11.28 -24.79 -0.38
C ASP A 499 -11.88 -25.62 0.79
N ALA A 500 -11.41 -25.42 2.02
CA ALA A 500 -11.90 -26.14 3.21
C ALA A 500 -13.32 -25.70 3.61
N VAL A 501 -13.62 -24.40 3.54
CA VAL A 501 -14.90 -23.83 3.96
C VAL A 501 -16.00 -24.08 2.92
N VAL A 502 -15.68 -23.89 1.63
CA VAL A 502 -16.64 -24.15 0.53
C VAL A 502 -17.07 -25.61 0.50
N SER A 503 -16.16 -26.54 0.77
CA SER A 503 -16.49 -27.98 0.75
C SER A 503 -17.57 -28.39 1.75
N LEU A 504 -17.90 -27.54 2.74
CA LEU A 504 -18.89 -27.81 3.78
C LEU A 504 -20.08 -26.86 3.76
N LEU A 505 -19.87 -25.58 3.46
CA LEU A 505 -20.94 -24.58 3.42
C LEU A 505 -21.66 -24.51 2.06
N GLY A 506 -21.17 -25.23 1.04
CA GLY A 506 -21.69 -25.20 -0.33
C GLY A 506 -21.01 -24.14 -1.21
N GLU A 507 -21.36 -24.14 -2.50
CA GLU A 507 -20.90 -23.09 -3.42
C GLU A 507 -21.48 -21.72 -3.00
N MET A 508 -20.64 -20.69 -3.07
CA MET A 508 -20.98 -19.31 -2.72
C MET A 508 -21.16 -18.50 -4.01
N ASP A 509 -22.10 -17.56 -4.01
CA ASP A 509 -22.35 -16.71 -5.19
C ASP A 509 -21.16 -15.79 -5.51
N ALA A 510 -20.52 -15.24 -4.47
CA ALA A 510 -19.28 -14.48 -4.61
C ALA A 510 -18.43 -14.46 -3.34
N TRP A 511 -17.16 -14.09 -3.53
CA TRP A 511 -16.20 -13.88 -2.45
C TRP A 511 -15.85 -12.41 -2.34
N ILE A 512 -15.98 -11.86 -1.13
CA ILE A 512 -15.63 -10.47 -0.85
C ILE A 512 -14.28 -10.44 -0.16
N ILE A 513 -13.31 -9.75 -0.75
CA ILE A 513 -11.98 -9.53 -0.18
C ILE A 513 -11.88 -8.07 0.24
N CYS A 514 -11.77 -7.83 1.56
CA CYS A 514 -11.70 -6.48 2.12
C CYS A 514 -10.61 -6.42 3.23
N PRO A 515 -9.33 -6.28 2.85
CA PRO A 515 -8.22 -6.25 3.80
C PRO A 515 -7.97 -4.86 4.43
N PHE A 516 -8.83 -3.88 4.15
CA PHE A 516 -8.72 -2.53 4.72
C PHE A 516 -8.77 -2.57 6.24
N PHE A 517 -7.82 -1.91 6.91
CA PHE A 517 -7.78 -1.81 8.36
C PHE A 517 -7.04 -0.55 8.81
N LEU A 518 -7.82 0.47 9.17
CA LEU A 518 -7.31 1.81 9.48
C LEU A 518 -6.31 1.80 10.65
N GLN A 519 -6.65 1.14 11.76
CA GLN A 519 -5.81 1.12 12.97
C GLN A 519 -4.49 0.35 12.77
N GLY A 520 -4.47 -0.60 11.83
CA GLY A 520 -3.24 -1.30 11.41
C GLY A 520 -2.52 -0.63 10.24
N GLY A 521 -2.93 0.58 9.86
CA GLY A 521 -2.33 1.32 8.75
C GLY A 521 -2.46 0.59 7.41
N ARG A 522 -3.55 -0.14 7.18
CA ARG A 522 -3.78 -0.91 5.95
C ARG A 522 -4.82 -0.21 5.09
N TYR A 523 -4.42 0.18 3.88
CA TYR A 523 -5.24 0.95 2.96
C TYR A 523 -5.39 0.20 1.64
N THR A 524 -6.55 0.27 1.00
CA THR A 524 -6.75 -0.27 -0.35
C THR A 524 -7.19 0.87 -1.24
N ILE A 525 -6.38 1.20 -2.25
CA ILE A 525 -6.58 2.37 -3.11
C ILE A 525 -6.32 1.92 -4.55
N LYS A 526 -7.32 2.07 -5.43
CA LYS A 526 -7.25 1.64 -6.84
C LYS A 526 -6.77 0.18 -6.97
N ASP A 527 -7.41 -0.72 -6.24
CA ASP A 527 -7.06 -2.15 -6.14
C ASP A 527 -5.69 -2.48 -5.54
N ILE A 528 -4.84 -1.49 -5.25
CA ILE A 528 -3.54 -1.71 -4.62
C ILE A 528 -3.70 -1.64 -3.11
N HIS A 529 -3.21 -2.67 -2.43
CA HIS A 529 -3.12 -2.69 -0.98
C HIS A 529 -1.80 -2.07 -0.52
N TYR A 530 -1.89 -1.14 0.42
CA TYR A 530 -0.78 -0.39 0.99
C TYR A 530 -0.70 -0.62 2.49
N VAL A 531 0.55 -0.62 2.97
CA VAL A 531 0.93 -0.62 4.38
C VAL A 531 1.52 0.75 4.70
N ALA A 532 0.95 1.42 5.69
CA ALA A 532 1.49 2.66 6.20
C ALA A 532 2.77 2.40 6.99
N ASP A 533 3.85 3.05 6.56
CA ASP A 533 5.05 3.26 7.35
C ASP A 533 5.18 4.76 7.62
N SER A 534 4.84 5.16 8.85
CA SER A 534 4.83 6.55 9.27
C SER A 534 3.91 7.43 8.37
N ASP A 535 4.50 8.30 7.55
CA ASP A 535 3.79 9.20 6.63
C ASP A 535 3.72 8.66 5.19
N TRP A 536 4.20 7.44 4.96
CA TRP A 536 4.30 6.84 3.64
C TRP A 536 3.39 5.61 3.53
N LEU A 537 2.80 5.41 2.36
CA LEU A 537 2.04 4.23 1.97
C LEU A 537 2.93 3.38 1.07
N VAL A 538 3.42 2.26 1.60
CA VAL A 538 4.27 1.31 0.90
C VAL A 538 3.37 0.22 0.31
N PRO A 539 3.49 -0.11 -1.00
CA PRO A 539 2.75 -1.23 -1.59
C PRO A 539 3.00 -2.51 -0.80
N ALA A 540 1.94 -3.27 -0.49
CA ALA A 540 2.02 -4.39 0.44
C ALA A 540 3.06 -5.44 0.01
N GLY A 541 3.24 -5.67 -1.29
CA GLY A 541 4.23 -6.57 -1.89
C GLY A 541 5.69 -6.15 -1.70
N ASP A 542 5.95 -4.87 -1.40
CA ASP A 542 7.29 -4.33 -1.16
C ASP A 542 7.71 -4.37 0.32
N THR A 543 6.78 -4.69 1.22
CA THR A 543 7.00 -4.70 2.67
C THR A 543 7.73 -5.97 3.15
N GLU A 544 8.18 -6.00 4.40
CA GLU A 544 8.69 -7.23 5.00
C GLU A 544 7.63 -8.36 5.09
N PHE A 545 6.34 -8.02 5.17
CA PHE A 545 5.24 -8.99 5.25
C PHE A 545 5.14 -9.86 3.99
N ALA A 546 5.43 -9.26 2.83
CA ALA A 546 5.47 -9.95 1.55
C ALA A 546 6.57 -11.02 1.48
N ARG A 547 7.63 -10.86 2.28
CA ARG A 547 8.80 -11.76 2.32
C ARG A 547 8.68 -12.86 3.38
N ASP A 548 7.52 -12.98 4.01
CA ASP A 548 7.26 -14.04 4.99
C ASP A 548 7.43 -15.43 4.35
N ALA A 549 8.20 -16.32 5.00
CA ALA A 549 8.54 -17.63 4.45
C ALA A 549 7.33 -18.57 4.35
N SER A 550 6.28 -18.33 5.14
CA SER A 550 5.09 -19.18 5.22
C SER A 550 3.89 -18.61 4.47
N PHE A 551 3.68 -17.29 4.51
CA PHE A 551 2.49 -16.60 4.00
C PHE A 551 2.80 -15.50 2.96
N GLY A 552 4.07 -15.35 2.57
CA GLY A 552 4.55 -14.32 1.65
C GLY A 552 3.78 -14.25 0.34
N TYR A 553 3.80 -13.06 -0.26
CA TYR A 553 3.08 -12.72 -1.49
C TYR A 553 3.88 -11.72 -2.31
N LYS A 554 3.63 -11.62 -3.61
CA LYS A 554 4.37 -10.69 -4.49
C LYS A 554 3.52 -9.52 -4.92
N SER A 555 2.27 -9.75 -5.35
CA SER A 555 1.44 -8.67 -5.86
C SER A 555 0.86 -7.82 -4.74
N SER A 556 0.86 -6.50 -4.95
CA SER A 556 0.13 -5.54 -4.12
C SER A 556 -1.25 -5.24 -4.69
N ASN A 557 -1.49 -5.52 -5.98
CA ASN A 557 -2.81 -5.41 -6.58
C ASN A 557 -3.65 -6.60 -6.13
N LEU A 558 -4.80 -6.37 -5.50
CA LEU A 558 -5.62 -7.43 -4.93
C LEU A 558 -6.16 -8.42 -5.97
N ARG A 559 -6.37 -8.00 -7.22
CA ARG A 559 -6.87 -8.87 -8.30
C ARG A 559 -5.78 -9.85 -8.74
N GLU A 560 -4.58 -9.34 -8.96
CA GLU A 560 -3.39 -10.15 -9.25
C GLU A 560 -2.99 -11.02 -8.05
N TRP A 561 -3.13 -10.51 -6.83
CA TRP A 561 -2.91 -11.28 -5.62
C TRP A 561 -3.88 -12.47 -5.52
N VAL A 562 -5.14 -12.31 -5.95
CA VAL A 562 -6.10 -13.43 -6.04
C VAL A 562 -5.59 -14.46 -7.05
N GLU A 563 -5.14 -14.05 -8.22
CA GLU A 563 -4.57 -14.93 -9.23
C GLU A 563 -3.33 -15.68 -8.72
N GLU A 564 -2.41 -14.95 -8.07
CA GLU A 564 -1.22 -15.49 -7.42
C GLU A 564 -1.58 -16.56 -6.40
N LYS A 565 -2.46 -16.24 -5.44
CA LYS A 565 -2.86 -17.15 -4.36
C LYS A 565 -3.74 -18.29 -4.84
N THR A 566 -4.37 -18.18 -6.02
CA THR A 566 -5.10 -19.29 -6.65
C THR A 566 -4.26 -20.07 -7.65
N ARG A 567 -3.00 -19.70 -7.86
CA ARG A 567 -2.10 -20.28 -8.87
C ARG A 567 -2.73 -20.27 -10.27
N GLY A 568 -3.35 -19.15 -10.64
CA GLY A 568 -3.99 -18.95 -11.95
C GLY A 568 -5.40 -19.52 -12.10
N ARG A 569 -5.95 -20.21 -11.08
CA ARG A 569 -7.31 -20.78 -11.15
C ARG A 569 -8.39 -19.70 -11.30
N ILE A 570 -8.19 -18.54 -10.68
CA ILE A 570 -9.04 -17.35 -10.85
C ILE A 570 -8.17 -16.27 -11.48
N PRO A 571 -8.33 -15.96 -12.78
CA PRO A 571 -7.54 -14.92 -13.45
C PRO A 571 -7.90 -13.53 -12.91
N ALA A 572 -6.95 -12.61 -12.82
CA ALA A 572 -7.19 -11.24 -12.31
C ALA A 572 -8.27 -10.49 -13.10
N SER A 573 -8.46 -10.84 -14.38
CA SER A 573 -9.49 -10.28 -15.26
C SER A 573 -10.92 -10.67 -14.86
N SER A 574 -11.13 -11.79 -14.17
CA SER A 574 -12.46 -12.22 -13.70
C SER A 574 -12.82 -11.67 -12.31
N VAL A 575 -11.86 -11.09 -11.58
CA VAL A 575 -12.08 -10.48 -10.27
C VAL A 575 -12.71 -9.10 -10.45
N SER A 576 -13.91 -8.89 -9.92
CA SER A 576 -14.54 -7.56 -9.97
C SER A 576 -14.01 -6.65 -8.85
N SER A 577 -13.89 -5.35 -9.14
CA SER A 577 -13.43 -4.33 -8.19
C SER A 577 -14.58 -3.41 -7.76
N ILE A 578 -14.59 -3.05 -6.49
CA ILE A 578 -15.42 -1.98 -5.93
C ILE A 578 -14.49 -0.81 -5.65
N SER A 579 -14.56 0.23 -6.48
CA SER A 579 -13.64 1.37 -6.41
C SER A 579 -14.01 2.32 -5.26
N ILE A 580 -13.04 3.11 -4.81
CA ILE A 580 -13.28 4.15 -3.79
C ILE A 580 -14.25 5.23 -4.29
N ASN A 581 -14.26 5.54 -5.58
CA ASN A 581 -15.23 6.44 -6.19
C ASN A 581 -16.65 5.86 -6.10
N LEU A 582 -16.83 4.56 -6.40
CA LEU A 582 -18.13 3.92 -6.25
C LEU A 582 -18.62 3.98 -4.78
N LEU A 583 -17.73 3.72 -3.82
CA LEU A 583 -18.03 3.78 -2.40
C LEU A 583 -18.42 5.19 -1.92
N ARG A 584 -17.70 6.21 -2.37
CA ARG A 584 -17.80 7.58 -1.85
C ARG A 584 -18.77 8.48 -2.62
N GLU A 585 -18.96 8.25 -3.93
CA GLU A 585 -19.86 9.03 -4.78
C GLU A 585 -21.20 8.30 -5.02
N GLY A 586 -21.18 6.97 -5.15
CA GLY A 586 -22.36 6.15 -5.40
C GLY A 586 -23.06 5.64 -4.13
N GLY A 587 -22.32 5.51 -3.02
CA GLY A 587 -22.87 5.10 -1.74
C GLY A 587 -23.36 3.64 -1.69
N PRO A 588 -24.10 3.25 -0.62
CA PRO A 588 -24.55 1.88 -0.40
C PRO A 588 -25.39 1.28 -1.53
N ASP A 589 -26.26 2.07 -2.17
CA ASP A 589 -27.16 1.60 -3.23
C ASP A 589 -26.38 1.22 -4.49
N ALA A 590 -25.42 2.04 -4.93
CA ALA A 590 -24.59 1.74 -6.09
C ALA A 590 -23.69 0.51 -5.87
N VAL A 591 -23.21 0.31 -4.63
CA VAL A 591 -22.48 -0.89 -4.23
C VAL A 591 -23.39 -2.11 -4.27
N CYS A 592 -24.61 -1.99 -3.75
CA CYS A 592 -25.63 -3.03 -3.81
C CYS A 592 -25.91 -3.44 -5.26
N ASP A 593 -26.19 -2.48 -6.15
CA ASP A 593 -26.43 -2.74 -7.57
C ASP A 593 -25.26 -3.44 -8.25
N THR A 594 -24.04 -3.02 -7.93
CA THR A 594 -22.81 -3.65 -8.46
C THR A 594 -22.72 -5.11 -8.02
N LEU A 595 -22.96 -5.39 -6.74
CA LEU A 595 -22.96 -6.76 -6.21
C LEU A 595 -24.10 -7.61 -6.81
N CYS A 596 -25.27 -7.01 -7.06
CA CYS A 596 -26.40 -7.68 -7.69
C CYS A 596 -26.09 -8.11 -9.12
N ASN A 597 -25.43 -7.24 -9.88
CA ASN A 597 -25.14 -7.42 -11.29
C ASN A 597 -24.04 -8.44 -11.61
N LEU A 598 -23.30 -8.92 -10.59
CA LEU A 598 -22.25 -9.94 -10.78
C LEU A 598 -22.79 -11.26 -11.38
N GLN A 599 -24.08 -11.55 -11.22
CA GLN A 599 -24.81 -12.59 -11.96
C GLN A 599 -26.31 -12.19 -12.06
N LYS A 600 -26.92 -12.29 -13.25
CA LYS A 600 -28.31 -11.88 -13.61
C LYS A 600 -29.45 -12.47 -12.74
N ALA A 601 -29.53 -12.20 -11.44
CA ALA A 601 -30.66 -12.59 -10.59
C ALA A 601 -30.73 -11.80 -9.28
N GLU A 602 -31.96 -11.58 -8.80
CA GLU A 602 -32.40 -10.75 -7.67
C GLU A 602 -31.74 -11.06 -6.31
N LEU A 603 -31.67 -10.04 -5.44
CA LEU A 603 -31.07 -10.00 -4.10
C LEU A 603 -31.53 -11.05 -3.08
N ARG A 604 -32.68 -11.71 -3.27
CA ARG A 604 -33.26 -12.56 -2.23
C ARG A 604 -32.63 -13.94 -2.23
N GLY A 605 -31.56 -14.09 -1.44
CA GLY A 605 -31.02 -15.40 -1.05
C GLY A 605 -29.57 -15.70 -1.41
N LYS A 606 -28.81 -14.72 -1.93
CA LYS A 606 -27.40 -14.94 -2.28
C LYS A 606 -26.49 -15.11 -1.05
N SER A 607 -25.52 -16.02 -1.14
CA SER A 607 -24.53 -16.34 -0.13
C SER A 607 -23.17 -15.74 -0.50
N PHE A 608 -22.62 -14.94 0.42
CA PHE A 608 -21.29 -14.34 0.26
C PHE A 608 -20.36 -14.84 1.33
N LEU A 609 -19.14 -15.20 0.93
CA LEU A 609 -18.06 -15.50 1.88
C LEU A 609 -17.10 -14.32 1.93
N CYS A 610 -16.94 -13.75 3.12
CA CYS A 610 -16.10 -12.58 3.34
C CYS A 610 -14.74 -13.00 3.89
N ARG A 611 -13.67 -12.50 3.26
CA ARG A 611 -12.29 -12.56 3.75
C ARG A 611 -11.80 -11.15 4.02
N THR A 612 -11.64 -10.83 5.31
CA THR A 612 -11.53 -9.43 5.72
C THR A 612 -10.49 -9.22 6.82
N ALA A 613 -10.14 -7.95 7.05
CA ALA A 613 -9.42 -7.56 8.26
C ALA A 613 -10.40 -7.33 9.45
N ALA A 614 -9.86 -6.89 10.59
CA ALA A 614 -10.60 -6.82 11.86
C ALA A 614 -11.81 -5.85 11.82
N SER A 615 -11.66 -4.69 11.20
CA SER A 615 -12.68 -3.63 11.15
C SER A 615 -14.02 -4.08 10.55
N PHE A 616 -13.99 -5.02 9.60
CA PHE A 616 -15.20 -5.49 8.94
C PHE A 616 -16.18 -6.14 9.91
N VAL A 617 -15.69 -6.90 10.90
CA VAL A 617 -16.57 -7.58 11.86
C VAL A 617 -17.34 -6.54 12.67
N SER A 618 -16.64 -5.58 13.28
CA SER A 618 -17.27 -4.50 14.05
C SER A 618 -18.29 -3.73 13.21
N THR A 619 -17.97 -3.39 11.96
CA THR A 619 -18.92 -2.70 11.08
C THR A 619 -20.12 -3.58 10.76
N ARG A 620 -19.92 -4.86 10.43
CA ARG A 620 -21.00 -5.79 10.03
C ARG A 620 -22.07 -5.97 11.10
N ILE A 621 -21.67 -6.00 12.38
CA ILE A 621 -22.59 -6.17 13.51
C ILE A 621 -22.96 -4.85 14.20
N GLY A 622 -22.42 -3.72 13.72
CA GLY A 622 -22.72 -2.39 14.24
C GLY A 622 -22.13 -2.11 15.61
N ILE A 623 -20.90 -2.52 15.87
CA ILE A 623 -20.19 -2.15 17.10
C ILE A 623 -19.76 -0.69 17.02
N ILE A 624 -20.12 0.10 18.04
CA ILE A 624 -19.68 1.48 18.22
C ILE A 624 -18.34 1.48 18.97
N PRO A 625 -17.29 2.16 18.48
CA PRO A 625 -16.01 2.21 19.17
C PRO A 625 -16.12 2.73 20.61
N LYS A 626 -15.36 2.12 21.52
CA LYS A 626 -15.19 2.58 22.92
C LYS A 626 -13.81 3.20 23.11
N ALA A 627 -13.70 4.12 24.07
CA ALA A 627 -12.40 4.62 24.51
C ALA A 627 -11.55 3.48 25.11
N PRO A 628 -10.21 3.57 25.06
CA PRO A 628 -9.33 2.60 25.70
C PRO A 628 -9.64 2.44 27.20
N ILE A 629 -9.65 1.20 27.67
CA ILE A 629 -9.91 0.81 29.05
C ILE A 629 -8.61 0.90 29.83
N LEU A 630 -8.67 1.55 31.00
CA LEU A 630 -7.57 1.66 31.95
C LEU A 630 -7.74 0.65 33.10
N PRO A 631 -6.67 0.28 33.83
CA PRO A 631 -6.73 -0.61 34.98
C PRO A 631 -7.79 -0.22 36.03
N LYS A 632 -7.98 1.08 36.26
CA LYS A 632 -8.98 1.61 37.20
C LYS A 632 -10.42 1.23 36.82
N ASP A 633 -10.71 1.16 35.52
CA ASP A 633 -12.06 0.86 35.00
C ASP A 633 -12.44 -0.61 35.23
N LEU A 634 -11.44 -1.47 35.47
CA LEU A 634 -11.62 -2.89 35.81
C LEU A 634 -11.54 -3.16 37.32
N GLY A 635 -11.27 -2.13 38.14
CA GLY A 635 -11.11 -2.27 39.59
C GLY A 635 -9.83 -3.00 40.04
N ILE A 636 -8.86 -3.21 39.15
CA ILE A 636 -7.64 -3.99 39.45
C ILE A 636 -6.53 -3.16 40.14
N ASN A 637 -6.73 -1.86 40.35
CA ASN A 637 -5.75 -1.02 41.06
C ASN A 637 -5.54 -1.43 42.53
N LYS A 638 -6.52 -2.11 43.14
CA LYS A 638 -6.42 -2.61 44.52
C LYS A 638 -5.58 -3.89 44.64
N GLU A 639 -5.33 -4.58 43.53
CA GLU A 639 -4.51 -5.79 43.53
C GLU A 639 -3.03 -5.41 43.53
N ARG A 640 -2.31 -5.80 44.58
CA ARG A 640 -0.88 -5.49 44.73
C ARG A 640 0.05 -6.47 44.01
N LYS A 641 -0.44 -7.37 43.15
CA LYS A 641 0.44 -8.31 42.42
C LYS A 641 1.02 -7.66 41.16
N GLY A 642 2.19 -8.11 40.75
CA GLY A 642 2.80 -7.69 39.49
C GLY A 642 1.99 -8.11 38.26
N GLY A 643 2.12 -7.36 37.17
CA GLY A 643 1.70 -7.75 35.83
C GLY A 643 2.71 -8.67 35.15
N LEU A 644 2.24 -9.56 34.27
CA LEU A 644 3.10 -10.45 33.49
C LEU A 644 3.11 -10.02 32.02
N ILE A 645 4.29 -9.71 31.49
CA ILE A 645 4.49 -9.32 30.10
C ILE A 645 5.30 -10.39 29.39
N VAL A 646 4.77 -10.97 28.31
CA VAL A 646 5.44 -12.02 27.53
C VAL A 646 5.59 -11.58 26.08
N VAL A 647 6.85 -11.52 25.62
CA VAL A 647 7.19 -11.00 24.29
C VAL A 647 8.15 -11.95 23.58
N ASP A 648 7.70 -12.53 22.47
CA ASP A 648 8.57 -13.39 21.64
C ASP A 648 9.51 -12.57 20.72
N ARG A 649 9.17 -11.32 20.40
CA ARG A 649 10.07 -10.47 19.62
C ARG A 649 9.96 -9.01 20.00
N MET A 650 11.11 -8.40 20.28
CA MET A 650 11.22 -6.98 20.56
C MET A 650 12.27 -6.35 19.65
N PHE A 651 11.91 -5.27 18.96
CA PHE A 651 12.88 -4.52 18.16
C PHE A 651 13.82 -3.74 19.07
N PRO A 652 15.11 -3.52 18.68
CA PRO A 652 16.09 -2.84 19.54
C PRO A 652 15.63 -1.48 20.09
N LYS A 653 14.87 -0.72 19.29
CA LYS A 653 14.29 0.58 19.68
C LYS A 653 13.27 0.45 20.83
N GLN A 654 12.51 -0.65 20.89
CA GLN A 654 11.54 -0.94 21.95
C GLN A 654 12.24 -1.43 23.22
N GLN A 655 13.31 -2.23 23.07
CA GLN A 655 14.08 -2.78 24.19
C GLN A 655 14.73 -1.70 25.06
N ASN A 656 15.37 -0.69 24.45
CA ASN A 656 16.04 0.37 25.21
C ASN A 656 15.10 1.23 26.06
N ARG A 657 13.80 1.29 25.74
CA ARG A 657 12.82 2.07 26.51
C ARG A 657 12.18 1.29 27.65
N LEU A 658 12.03 -0.03 27.49
CA LEU A 658 11.56 -0.92 28.56
C LEU A 658 12.65 -1.20 29.62
N LYS A 659 13.94 -0.98 29.29
CA LYS A 659 15.06 -1.09 30.24
C LYS A 659 14.93 -0.18 31.47
N ASN A 660 14.26 0.96 31.33
CA ASN A 660 14.10 1.93 32.41
C ASN A 660 13.08 1.50 33.49
N LEU A 661 12.41 0.36 33.33
CA LEU A 661 11.32 -0.06 34.20
C LEU A 661 11.68 -1.18 35.21
N ASN A 662 12.96 -1.50 35.45
CA ASN A 662 13.40 -2.51 36.45
C ASN A 662 12.83 -3.94 36.23
N TYR A 663 12.57 -4.35 34.99
CA TYR A 663 12.10 -5.70 34.66
C TYR A 663 13.12 -6.41 33.80
N ASN A 664 13.70 -7.55 34.23
CA ASN A 664 14.45 -8.41 33.32
C ASN A 664 14.42 -9.88 33.75
N VAL A 665 13.61 -10.69 33.07
CA VAL A 665 13.87 -12.12 32.90
C VAL A 665 14.03 -12.38 31.40
N SER A 666 15.25 -12.24 30.88
CA SER A 666 15.56 -12.64 29.52
C SER A 666 15.72 -14.15 29.47
N VAL A 667 15.11 -14.76 28.46
CA VAL A 667 15.30 -16.18 28.17
C VAL A 667 16.19 -16.31 26.95
N ASP A 668 17.46 -16.60 27.22
CA ASP A 668 18.47 -16.65 26.18
C ASP A 668 18.47 -18.01 25.50
N LYS A 669 18.27 -17.97 24.18
CA LYS A 669 18.64 -19.04 23.26
C LYS A 669 17.99 -20.42 23.47
N LEU A 670 16.79 -20.51 24.07
CA LEU A 670 16.07 -21.78 24.33
C LEU A 670 16.01 -22.75 23.14
N ALA A 671 15.75 -22.25 21.92
CA ALA A 671 15.56 -23.13 20.76
C ALA A 671 16.84 -23.84 20.27
N MET A 672 18.03 -23.49 20.79
CA MET A 672 19.33 -24.05 20.37
C MET A 672 20.09 -24.74 21.51
N LYS A 673 19.45 -24.88 22.68
CA LYS A 673 20.01 -25.56 23.85
C LYS A 673 19.68 -27.05 23.80
N SER A 674 20.41 -27.87 24.56
CA SER A 674 20.01 -29.27 24.79
C SER A 674 18.65 -29.35 25.51
N LEU A 675 18.01 -30.52 25.52
CA LEU A 675 16.73 -30.69 26.24
C LEU A 675 16.87 -30.40 27.74
N GLU A 676 18.00 -30.78 28.35
CA GLU A 676 18.30 -30.56 29.76
C GLU A 676 18.52 -29.07 30.08
N GLU A 677 19.37 -28.39 29.31
CA GLU A 677 19.64 -26.95 29.46
C GLU A 677 18.39 -26.08 29.23
N ARG A 678 17.50 -26.54 28.34
CA ARG A 678 16.20 -25.89 28.10
C ARG A 678 15.31 -26.00 29.34
N GLU A 679 15.23 -27.18 29.93
CA GLU A 679 14.38 -27.46 31.09
C GLU A 679 14.86 -26.70 32.34
N GLU A 680 16.17 -26.64 32.58
CA GLU A 680 16.78 -25.84 33.65
C GLU A 680 16.47 -24.34 33.49
N GLU A 681 16.59 -23.82 32.27
CA GLU A 681 16.31 -22.42 31.99
C GLU A 681 14.82 -22.07 32.17
N ILE A 682 13.91 -22.97 31.77
CA ILE A 682 12.48 -22.80 31.99
C ILE A 682 12.15 -22.73 33.48
N ASN A 683 12.74 -23.63 34.28
CA ASN A 683 12.57 -23.62 35.75
C ASN A 683 13.07 -22.32 36.37
N ARG A 684 14.31 -21.94 36.06
CA ARG A 684 14.94 -20.70 36.56
C ARG A 684 14.07 -19.47 36.27
N VAL A 685 13.57 -19.35 35.05
CA VAL A 685 12.74 -18.22 34.61
C VAL A 685 11.39 -18.20 35.31
N ALA A 686 10.73 -19.36 35.44
CA ALA A 686 9.43 -19.46 36.12
C ALA A 686 9.55 -19.13 37.62
N GLU A 687 10.61 -19.58 38.29
CA GLU A 687 10.89 -19.25 39.70
C GLU A 687 11.12 -17.76 39.90
N MET A 688 11.96 -17.14 39.07
CA MET A 688 12.19 -15.68 39.11
C MET A 688 10.91 -14.89 38.85
N ALA A 689 10.08 -15.33 37.89
CA ALA A 689 8.81 -14.68 37.61
C ALA A 689 7.84 -14.78 38.79
N ASN A 690 7.75 -15.94 39.46
CA ASN A 690 6.96 -16.08 40.69
C ASN A 690 7.44 -15.13 41.80
N LEU A 691 8.75 -15.02 42.01
CA LEU A 691 9.32 -14.12 43.02
C LEU A 691 8.98 -12.65 42.75
N PHE A 692 9.13 -12.19 41.50
CA PHE A 692 8.87 -10.81 41.14
C PHE A 692 7.37 -10.46 41.14
N LEU A 693 6.52 -11.31 40.55
CA LEU A 693 5.06 -11.13 40.61
C LEU A 693 4.56 -11.14 42.06
N GLY A 694 5.12 -12.00 42.90
CA GLY A 694 4.82 -12.09 44.32
C GLY A 694 5.20 -10.84 45.11
N ALA A 695 6.32 -10.21 44.73
CA ALA A 695 6.85 -8.97 45.28
C ALA A 695 6.27 -7.69 44.63
N SER A 696 5.10 -7.79 44.00
CA SER A 696 4.40 -6.64 43.40
C SER A 696 5.15 -5.97 42.24
N LYS A 697 6.08 -6.70 41.60
CA LYS A 697 6.85 -6.19 40.46
C LYS A 697 6.31 -6.76 39.16
N ASP A 698 5.95 -5.87 38.24
CA ASP A 698 5.68 -6.27 36.86
C ASP A 698 6.90 -7.04 36.31
N THR A 699 6.64 -8.09 35.53
CA THR A 699 7.67 -9.04 35.12
C THR A 699 7.63 -9.22 33.62
N LEU A 700 8.75 -8.95 32.97
CA LEU A 700 8.93 -9.13 31.53
C LEU A 700 9.72 -10.40 31.24
N ILE A 701 9.07 -11.31 30.49
CA ILE A 701 9.65 -12.52 29.93
C ILE A 701 9.81 -12.29 28.43
N MET A 702 11.05 -12.33 27.95
CA MET A 702 11.34 -12.16 26.52
C MET A 702 12.31 -13.21 26.01
N THR A 703 12.17 -13.57 24.74
CA THR A 703 13.17 -14.37 24.03
C THR A 703 14.18 -13.43 23.38
N SER A 704 15.48 -13.65 23.64
CA SER A 704 16.53 -12.89 22.96
C SER A 704 16.82 -13.51 21.60
N ARG A 705 16.73 -12.75 20.49
CA ARG A 705 17.40 -13.10 19.21
C ARG A 705 17.21 -12.11 18.05
N GLU A 706 18.24 -12.10 17.19
CA GLU A 706 18.14 -11.84 15.75
C GLU A 706 17.25 -12.91 15.09
N LEU A 707 16.40 -12.53 14.14
CA LEU A 707 15.44 -13.42 13.49
C LEU A 707 16.14 -14.65 12.87
N ILE A 708 15.77 -15.85 13.32
CA ILE A 708 16.21 -17.11 12.71
C ILE A 708 15.07 -17.65 11.85
N THR A 709 15.18 -17.52 10.53
CA THR A 709 14.26 -18.12 9.56
C THR A 709 14.86 -19.41 9.01
N GLY A 710 14.03 -20.45 8.88
CA GLY A 710 14.40 -21.67 8.16
C GLY A 710 14.51 -21.41 6.65
N LYS A 711 15.05 -22.38 5.90
CA LYS A 711 15.09 -22.34 4.43
C LYS A 711 13.72 -22.60 3.81
N THR A 712 12.82 -23.23 4.56
CA THR A 712 11.46 -23.58 4.15
C THR A 712 10.42 -23.03 5.13
N ALA A 713 9.16 -22.95 4.69
CA ALA A 713 8.01 -22.61 5.54
C ALA A 713 7.89 -23.57 6.74
N CYS A 714 8.08 -24.88 6.49
CA CYS A 714 8.02 -25.91 7.54
C CYS A 714 9.11 -25.72 8.60
N GLU A 715 10.36 -25.52 8.18
CA GLU A 715 11.47 -25.26 9.13
C GLU A 715 11.24 -23.99 9.95
N SER A 716 10.71 -22.92 9.33
CA SER A 716 10.40 -21.67 10.03
C SER A 716 9.28 -21.87 11.06
N LEU A 717 8.24 -22.65 10.72
CA LEU A 717 7.16 -23.01 11.64
C LEU A 717 7.67 -23.88 12.80
N GLU A 718 8.60 -24.81 12.56
CA GLU A 718 9.20 -25.64 13.62
C GLU A 718 10.02 -24.81 14.62
N ILE A 719 10.78 -23.82 14.15
CA ILE A 719 11.54 -22.91 15.03
C ILE A 719 10.57 -22.11 15.90
N ASN A 720 9.53 -21.52 15.30
CA ASN A 720 8.50 -20.77 16.04
C ASN A 720 7.78 -21.66 17.07
N PHE A 721 7.49 -22.91 16.71
CA PHE A 721 6.88 -23.88 17.62
C PHE A 721 7.77 -24.17 18.83
N LYS A 722 9.08 -24.39 18.63
CA LYS A 722 10.01 -24.62 19.74
C LYS A 722 10.04 -23.45 20.71
N VAL A 723 10.14 -22.23 20.19
CA VAL A 723 10.18 -21.02 21.03
C VAL A 723 8.86 -20.82 21.78
N SER A 724 7.72 -20.90 21.07
CA SER A 724 6.39 -20.78 21.66
C SER A 724 6.15 -21.84 22.75
N SER A 725 6.56 -23.09 22.52
CA SER A 725 6.39 -24.18 23.51
C SER A 725 7.12 -23.90 24.82
N ALA A 726 8.32 -23.32 24.77
CA ALA A 726 9.07 -22.98 25.98
C ALA A 726 8.43 -21.81 26.75
N LEU A 727 7.91 -20.79 26.06
CA LEU A 727 7.16 -19.70 26.69
C LEU A 727 5.87 -20.21 27.36
N VAL A 728 5.17 -21.15 26.71
CA VAL A 728 4.00 -21.82 27.30
C VAL A 728 4.39 -22.57 28.57
N GLU A 729 5.46 -23.36 28.55
CA GLU A 729 5.94 -24.12 29.73
C GLU A 729 6.31 -23.19 30.90
N ILE A 730 7.00 -22.08 30.62
CA ILE A 730 7.32 -21.05 31.62
C ILE A 730 6.03 -20.53 32.26
N VAL A 731 5.07 -20.07 31.46
CA VAL A 731 3.82 -19.49 31.98
C VAL A 731 2.98 -20.52 32.74
N ARG A 732 2.96 -21.79 32.31
CA ARG A 732 2.30 -22.89 33.05
C ARG A 732 2.91 -23.13 34.43
N ARG A 733 4.20 -22.85 34.63
CA ARG A 733 4.90 -23.05 35.91
C ARG A 733 4.82 -21.85 36.85
N ILE A 734 4.43 -20.67 36.35
CA ILE A 734 4.18 -19.49 37.20
C ILE A 734 2.91 -19.73 38.02
N SER A 735 3.01 -20.02 39.31
CA SER A 735 1.88 -20.27 40.21
C SER A 735 1.24 -18.98 40.73
N THR A 736 1.99 -17.88 40.74
CA THR A 736 1.51 -16.57 41.20
C THR A 736 0.53 -15.99 40.18
N ARG A 737 -0.70 -15.72 40.60
CA ARG A 737 -1.72 -15.04 39.78
C ARG A 737 -1.26 -13.61 39.45
N PRO A 738 -1.02 -13.27 38.17
CA PRO A 738 -0.69 -11.91 37.76
C PRO A 738 -1.93 -11.00 37.83
N ARG A 739 -1.70 -9.70 38.04
CA ARG A 739 -2.76 -8.67 38.02
C ARG A 739 -3.31 -8.43 36.60
N TYR A 740 -2.44 -8.49 35.60
CA TYR A 740 -2.78 -8.51 34.19
C TYR A 740 -1.73 -9.32 33.44
N ILE A 741 -2.08 -9.80 32.25
CA ILE A 741 -1.16 -10.49 31.36
C ILE A 741 -1.14 -9.77 30.02
N LEU A 742 0.03 -9.40 29.53
CA LEU A 742 0.21 -8.86 28.18
C LEU A 742 1.02 -9.85 27.36
N ALA A 743 0.47 -10.31 26.23
CA ALA A 743 1.17 -11.15 25.28
C ALA A 743 1.36 -10.40 23.96
N LYS A 744 2.57 -10.41 23.40
CA LYS A 744 2.85 -9.76 22.10
C LYS A 744 3.11 -10.77 20.99
N GLY A 745 2.41 -10.57 19.87
CA GLY A 745 2.49 -11.40 18.67
C GLY A 745 1.32 -12.37 18.55
N GLY A 746 0.88 -12.65 17.32
CA GLY A 746 -0.32 -13.47 17.07
C GLY A 746 -0.20 -14.90 17.63
N ILE A 747 0.86 -15.62 17.24
CA ILE A 747 1.09 -17.01 17.67
C ILE A 747 1.30 -17.08 19.19
N THR A 748 2.19 -16.24 19.73
CA THR A 748 2.49 -16.19 21.17
C THR A 748 1.24 -15.89 21.99
N SER A 749 0.45 -14.90 21.60
CA SER A 749 -0.79 -14.55 22.31
C SER A 749 -1.83 -15.66 22.23
N SER A 750 -1.87 -16.41 21.13
CA SER A 750 -2.78 -17.55 21.01
C SER A 750 -2.34 -18.69 21.92
N ASP A 751 -1.07 -19.10 21.83
CA ASP A 751 -0.55 -20.26 22.54
C ASP A 751 -0.55 -20.04 24.06
N LEU A 752 -0.28 -18.82 24.53
CA LEU A 752 -0.40 -18.50 25.95
C LEU A 752 -1.85 -18.58 26.43
N ALA A 753 -2.81 -18.03 25.68
CA ALA A 753 -4.22 -18.10 26.05
C ALA A 753 -4.74 -19.55 26.09
N THR A 754 -4.43 -20.34 25.05
CA THR A 754 -5.03 -21.68 24.88
C THR A 754 -4.26 -22.79 25.58
N LYS A 755 -2.92 -22.77 25.57
CA LYS A 755 -2.08 -23.86 26.09
C LYS A 755 -1.50 -23.59 27.47
N ALA A 756 -1.20 -22.31 27.78
CA ALA A 756 -0.60 -21.95 29.06
C ALA A 756 -1.63 -21.60 30.14
N LEU A 757 -2.62 -20.80 29.76
CA LEU A 757 -3.73 -20.37 30.62
C LEU A 757 -4.94 -21.29 30.51
N GLU A 758 -4.94 -22.21 29.54
CA GLU A 758 -6.00 -23.20 29.32
C GLU A 758 -7.40 -22.56 29.21
N ALA A 759 -7.45 -21.31 28.71
CA ALA A 759 -8.69 -20.59 28.57
C ALA A 759 -9.50 -21.19 27.42
N LYS A 760 -10.64 -21.81 27.74
CA LYS A 760 -11.65 -22.33 26.78
C LYS A 760 -12.50 -21.22 26.14
N CYS A 761 -12.74 -20.17 26.91
CA CYS A 761 -13.46 -18.99 26.47
C CYS A 761 -12.85 -17.72 27.10
N ALA A 762 -12.99 -16.60 26.38
CA ALA A 762 -12.66 -15.28 26.86
C ALA A 762 -13.68 -14.26 26.33
N LYS A 763 -13.91 -13.17 27.07
CA LYS A 763 -14.75 -12.06 26.62
C LYS A 763 -13.84 -10.90 26.21
N VAL A 764 -13.98 -10.39 24.99
CA VAL A 764 -13.35 -9.12 24.59
C VAL A 764 -14.12 -8.00 25.27
N VAL A 765 -13.52 -7.31 26.23
CA VAL A 765 -14.20 -6.25 27.01
C VAL A 765 -13.98 -4.86 26.40
N GLY A 766 -12.95 -4.71 25.58
CA GLY A 766 -12.62 -3.46 24.90
C GLY A 766 -11.19 -3.49 24.38
N GLN A 767 -10.52 -2.35 24.48
CA GLN A 767 -9.15 -2.16 24.01
C GLN A 767 -8.28 -1.55 25.10
N ALA A 768 -7.04 -1.97 25.26
CA ALA A 768 -6.06 -1.33 26.15
C ALA A 768 -5.46 -0.06 25.52
N LEU A 769 -5.44 -0.01 24.20
CA LEU A 769 -5.10 1.13 23.34
C LEU A 769 -5.81 0.90 22.00
N ALA A 770 -6.06 1.93 21.20
CA ALA A 770 -6.69 1.77 19.89
C ALA A 770 -6.00 0.68 19.05
N GLY A 771 -6.75 -0.37 18.67
CA GLY A 771 -6.23 -1.51 17.94
C GLY A 771 -5.49 -2.56 18.77
N ILE A 772 -5.52 -2.50 20.11
CA ILE A 772 -4.93 -3.47 21.03
C ILE A 772 -6.04 -4.08 21.90
N PRO A 773 -6.55 -5.27 21.55
CA PRO A 773 -7.70 -5.86 22.22
C PRO A 773 -7.40 -6.32 23.64
N LEU A 774 -8.40 -6.16 24.50
CA LEU A 774 -8.37 -6.52 25.90
C LEU A 774 -9.43 -7.60 26.15
N TRP A 775 -8.96 -8.76 26.59
CA TRP A 775 -9.79 -9.89 26.92
C TRP A 775 -9.92 -10.04 28.43
N GLN A 776 -11.02 -10.62 28.87
CA GLN A 776 -11.22 -11.12 30.22
C GLN A 776 -11.35 -12.64 30.15
N LEU A 777 -10.42 -13.35 30.81
CA LEU A 777 -10.37 -14.81 30.74
C LEU A 777 -11.56 -15.44 31.47
N GLY A 778 -12.12 -16.50 30.88
CA GLY A 778 -13.26 -17.21 31.43
C GLY A 778 -12.95 -17.98 32.72
N PRO A 779 -14.00 -18.49 33.40
CA PRO A 779 -13.89 -19.22 34.67
C PRO A 779 -13.09 -20.53 34.57
N GLU A 780 -13.04 -21.12 33.38
CA GLU A 780 -12.32 -22.37 33.09
C GLU A 780 -10.80 -22.18 32.97
N SER A 781 -10.33 -20.93 32.89
CA SER A 781 -8.89 -20.65 32.74
C SER A 781 -8.13 -20.81 34.06
N ARG A 782 -6.81 -20.99 33.98
CA ARG A 782 -5.91 -21.06 35.13
C ARG A 782 -5.92 -19.80 36.00
N HIS A 783 -6.26 -18.65 35.41
CA HIS A 783 -6.38 -17.38 36.10
C HIS A 783 -7.71 -16.67 35.75
N PRO A 784 -8.84 -17.13 36.31
CA PRO A 784 -10.18 -16.63 35.97
C PRO A 784 -10.32 -15.13 36.17
N GLY A 785 -10.87 -14.45 35.17
CA GLY A 785 -11.15 -13.01 35.22
C GLY A 785 -9.92 -12.10 35.06
N VAL A 786 -8.71 -12.65 34.95
CA VAL A 786 -7.50 -11.84 34.73
C VAL A 786 -7.60 -11.13 33.37
N PRO A 787 -7.32 -9.82 33.32
CA PRO A 787 -7.23 -9.09 32.07
C PRO A 787 -6.06 -9.60 31.22
N TYR A 788 -6.36 -9.96 29.97
CA TYR A 788 -5.43 -10.50 29.00
C TYR A 788 -5.34 -9.58 27.78
N ILE A 789 -4.23 -8.85 27.68
CA ILE A 789 -3.96 -7.89 26.62
C ILE A 789 -3.27 -8.63 25.47
N VAL A 790 -3.93 -8.69 24.32
CA VAL A 790 -3.37 -9.25 23.09
C VAL A 790 -2.74 -8.11 22.31
N PHE A 791 -1.41 -8.03 22.30
CA PHE A 791 -0.66 -6.99 21.61
C PHE A 791 -0.30 -7.43 20.19
N PRO A 792 -0.92 -6.86 19.14
CA PRO A 792 -0.64 -7.24 17.75
C PRO A 792 0.77 -6.82 17.33
N GLY A 793 1.43 -7.62 16.50
CA GLY A 793 2.78 -7.30 16.02
C GLY A 793 2.85 -6.10 15.06
N ASN A 794 1.70 -5.71 14.48
CA ASN A 794 1.56 -4.75 13.38
C ASN A 794 0.81 -3.46 13.78
N VAL A 795 0.57 -3.24 15.08
CA VAL A 795 -0.19 -2.07 15.56
C VAL A 795 0.63 -1.23 16.52
N GLY A 796 0.43 0.08 16.39
CA GLY A 796 1.10 1.10 17.19
C GLY A 796 2.46 1.51 16.62
N ASP A 797 2.94 2.66 17.07
CA ASP A 797 4.28 3.14 16.74
C ASP A 797 5.34 2.44 17.63
N SER A 798 6.58 2.90 17.55
CA SER A 798 7.67 2.38 18.39
C SER A 798 7.47 2.57 19.91
N LYS A 799 6.48 3.35 20.35
CA LYS A 799 6.17 3.66 21.76
C LYS A 799 4.99 2.89 22.31
N ALA A 800 4.03 2.48 21.47
CA ALA A 800 2.77 1.86 21.89
C ALA A 800 2.90 0.73 22.93
N LEU A 801 3.89 -0.18 22.80
CA LEU A 801 4.10 -1.23 23.81
C LEU A 801 4.51 -0.66 25.17
N ALA A 802 5.43 0.31 25.17
CA ALA A 802 5.86 0.97 26.40
C ALA A 802 4.73 1.80 27.01
N ASP A 803 3.89 2.43 26.19
CA ASP A 803 2.75 3.22 26.67
C ASP A 803 1.67 2.35 27.33
N VAL A 804 1.36 1.18 26.75
CA VAL A 804 0.46 0.20 27.37
C VAL A 804 1.07 -0.33 28.67
N VAL A 805 2.33 -0.77 28.66
CA VAL A 805 2.96 -1.28 29.88
C VAL A 805 3.01 -0.20 30.97
N LYS A 806 3.36 1.05 30.62
CA LYS A 806 3.41 2.16 31.58
C LYS A 806 2.04 2.50 32.16
N SER A 807 0.99 2.49 31.34
CA SER A 807 -0.39 2.78 31.80
C SER A 807 -1.02 1.64 32.61
N TRP A 808 -0.49 0.42 32.47
CA TRP A 808 -0.95 -0.77 33.19
C TRP A 808 -0.07 -1.16 34.37
N ALA A 809 1.17 -0.67 34.46
CA ALA A 809 2.06 -0.90 35.58
C ALA A 809 1.50 -0.36 36.90
N LEU A 810 1.85 -1.00 38.02
CA LEU A 810 1.63 -0.39 39.33
C LEU A 810 2.43 0.93 39.35
N PRO A 811 1.95 1.96 40.06
CA PRO A 811 2.79 3.09 40.37
C PRO A 811 4.00 2.57 41.15
N SER A 812 5.13 2.35 40.49
CA SER A 812 6.42 2.49 41.15
C SER A 812 6.55 3.97 41.54
N ARG A 813 7.38 4.34 42.52
CA ARG A 813 7.66 5.74 42.90
C ARG A 813 7.90 6.60 41.64
N LEU A 814 6.83 7.19 41.10
CA LEU A 814 6.73 7.54 39.67
C LEU A 814 6.99 9.02 39.45
N SER A 815 7.40 9.74 40.49
CA SER A 815 7.58 11.18 40.41
C SER A 815 8.71 11.58 41.32
N SER A 816 9.79 12.07 40.74
CA SER A 816 10.65 12.99 41.50
C SER A 816 9.83 14.21 41.88
N THR A 817 10.17 14.90 42.98
CA THR A 817 9.54 16.17 43.34
C THR A 817 9.55 17.15 42.16
N LYS A 818 10.61 17.11 41.33
CA LYS A 818 10.71 17.87 40.08
C LYS A 818 9.58 17.56 39.09
N GLU A 819 9.31 16.29 38.81
CA GLU A 819 8.26 15.90 37.86
C GLU A 819 6.87 16.23 38.40
N LEU A 820 6.65 16.02 39.70
CA LEU A 820 5.42 16.37 40.39
C LEU A 820 5.12 17.87 40.28
N LEU A 821 6.11 18.74 40.51
CA LEU A 821 5.96 20.19 40.36
C LEU A 821 5.79 20.64 38.90
N LEU A 822 6.52 20.04 37.95
CA LEU A 822 6.36 20.35 36.52
C LEU A 822 4.99 19.92 35.96
N ASN A 823 4.38 18.87 36.52
CA ASN A 823 3.02 18.47 36.20
C ASN A 823 2.01 19.47 36.75
N ALA A 824 2.22 19.95 37.99
CA ALA A 824 1.40 20.96 38.62
C ALA A 824 1.44 22.30 37.87
N GLU A 825 2.63 22.76 37.47
CA GLU A 825 2.82 23.95 36.64
C GLU A 825 2.10 23.83 35.28
N ARG A 826 2.29 22.71 34.58
CA ARG A 826 1.61 22.45 33.30
C ARG A 826 0.10 22.33 33.43
N GLY A 827 -0.37 21.78 34.55
CA GLY A 827 -1.78 21.57 34.84
C GLY A 827 -2.48 22.78 35.47
N GLY A 828 -1.73 23.81 35.88
CA GLY A 828 -2.28 24.99 36.54
C GLY A 828 -2.85 24.72 37.94
N TYR A 829 -2.26 23.79 38.70
CA TYR A 829 -2.67 23.46 40.07
C TYR A 829 -1.48 23.51 41.06
N ALA A 830 -1.78 23.56 42.36
CA ALA A 830 -0.78 23.53 43.43
C ALA A 830 -0.70 22.14 44.07
N VAL A 831 0.46 21.78 44.63
CA VAL A 831 0.62 20.53 45.40
C VAL A 831 0.78 20.85 46.88
N GLY A 832 -0.02 20.20 47.72
CA GLY A 832 0.08 20.36 49.17
C GLY A 832 1.33 19.69 49.73
N ALA A 833 2.04 20.38 50.62
CA ALA A 833 3.16 19.85 51.39
C ALA A 833 2.79 19.87 52.88
N PHE A 834 2.95 18.74 53.56
CA PHE A 834 2.45 18.52 54.91
C PHE A 834 3.53 17.94 55.80
N ASN A 835 3.81 18.62 56.91
CA ASN A 835 4.71 18.12 57.94
C ASN A 835 4.13 16.88 58.64
N VAL A 836 4.92 15.81 58.70
CA VAL A 836 4.56 14.54 59.34
C VAL A 836 5.55 14.21 60.46
N TYR A 837 5.00 13.85 61.63
CA TYR A 837 5.77 13.62 62.85
C TYR A 837 5.84 12.14 63.25
N ASN A 838 4.98 11.30 62.67
CA ASN A 838 4.85 9.88 62.95
C ASN A 838 4.20 9.13 61.77
N MET A 839 4.03 7.82 61.91
CA MET A 839 3.43 6.95 60.88
C MET A 839 1.96 7.30 60.63
N GLU A 840 1.21 7.58 61.69
CA GLU A 840 -0.21 7.94 61.62
C GLU A 840 -0.44 9.22 60.79
N GLY A 841 0.43 10.21 60.94
CA GLY A 841 0.40 11.44 60.15
C GLY A 841 0.71 11.20 58.68
N ALA A 842 1.70 10.36 58.37
CA ALA A 842 2.02 9.99 57.00
C ALA A 842 0.85 9.24 56.32
N GLU A 843 0.23 8.29 57.02
CA GLU A 843 -0.95 7.57 56.51
C GLU A 843 -2.15 8.50 56.32
N ALA A 844 -2.39 9.43 57.25
CA ALA A 844 -3.50 10.38 57.15
C ALA A 844 -3.37 11.29 55.92
N VAL A 845 -2.16 11.82 55.65
CA VAL A 845 -1.91 12.65 54.46
C VAL A 845 -2.08 11.84 53.19
N VAL A 846 -1.54 10.61 53.13
CA VAL A 846 -1.69 9.73 51.95
C VAL A 846 -3.16 9.38 51.71
N ALA A 847 -3.90 9.00 52.74
CA ALA A 847 -5.32 8.67 52.61
C ALA A 847 -6.15 9.85 52.10
N ALA A 848 -5.92 11.05 52.63
CA ALA A 848 -6.59 12.27 52.16
C ALA A 848 -6.23 12.60 50.71
N ALA A 849 -4.95 12.46 50.34
CA ALA A 849 -4.48 12.68 48.97
C ALA A 849 -5.12 11.69 47.98
N GLU A 850 -5.25 10.42 48.37
CA GLU A 850 -5.93 9.40 47.56
C GLU A 850 -7.43 9.66 47.40
N GLU A 851 -8.11 10.06 48.48
CA GLU A 851 -9.54 10.40 48.46
C GLU A 851 -9.82 11.58 47.51
N GLU A 852 -8.99 12.62 47.57
CA GLU A 852 -9.09 13.81 46.73
C GLU A 852 -8.49 13.62 45.32
N ASN A 853 -7.92 12.46 45.02
CA ASN A 853 -7.17 12.19 43.77
C ASN A 853 -6.09 13.27 43.48
N SER A 854 -5.45 13.79 44.53
CA SER A 854 -4.47 14.88 44.46
C SER A 854 -3.06 14.37 44.78
N PRO A 855 -2.01 14.88 44.11
CA PRO A 855 -0.64 14.65 44.59
C PRO A 855 -0.40 15.38 45.93
N ALA A 856 0.62 14.94 46.68
CA ALA A 856 1.05 15.59 47.92
C ALA A 856 2.55 15.35 48.22
N ILE A 857 3.11 16.16 49.13
CA ILE A 857 4.49 16.06 49.62
C ILE A 857 4.46 15.81 51.12
N LEU A 858 5.10 14.74 51.59
CA LEU A 858 5.33 14.45 53.00
C LEU A 858 6.61 15.16 53.45
N GLN A 859 6.51 16.15 54.33
CA GLN A 859 7.65 16.89 54.86
C GLN A 859 8.07 16.32 56.22
N ILE A 860 9.38 16.14 56.42
CA ILE A 860 9.95 15.73 57.70
C ILE A 860 10.85 16.87 58.19
N HIS A 861 10.42 17.53 59.26
CA HIS A 861 11.21 18.55 59.95
C HIS A 861 12.37 17.93 60.76
N PRO A 862 13.49 18.63 61.03
CA PRO A 862 14.63 18.06 61.74
C PRO A 862 14.28 17.59 63.16
N SER A 863 13.33 18.24 63.83
CA SER A 863 12.83 17.79 65.15
C SER A 863 12.12 16.43 65.07
N ALA A 864 11.34 16.21 64.02
CA ALA A 864 10.68 14.92 63.75
C ALA A 864 11.70 13.85 63.39
N LEU A 865 12.71 14.18 62.57
CA LEU A 865 13.80 13.26 62.23
C LEU A 865 14.61 12.87 63.48
N LYS A 866 14.86 13.80 64.40
CA LYS A 866 15.58 13.52 65.65
C LYS A 866 14.82 12.58 66.59
N GLN A 867 13.48 12.65 66.60
CA GLN A 867 12.64 11.78 67.42
C GLN A 867 12.36 10.42 66.75
N GLY A 868 11.96 10.43 65.48
CA GLY A 868 11.55 9.24 64.73
C GLY A 868 12.70 8.49 64.04
N GLY A 869 13.84 9.14 63.83
CA GLY A 869 15.03 8.58 63.21
C GLY A 869 14.82 8.08 61.78
N ILE A 870 15.75 7.23 61.33
CA ILE A 870 15.67 6.52 60.04
C ILE A 870 14.35 5.75 59.86
N PRO A 871 13.76 5.10 60.90
CA PRO A 871 12.47 4.42 60.76
C PRO A 871 11.35 5.32 60.26
N LEU A 872 11.25 6.57 60.74
CA LEU A 872 10.23 7.50 60.27
C LEU A 872 10.38 7.82 58.78
N VAL A 873 11.61 8.04 58.32
CA VAL A 873 11.90 8.28 56.89
C VAL A 873 11.51 7.07 56.06
N ALA A 874 11.90 5.87 56.48
CA ALA A 874 11.54 4.63 55.80
C ALA A 874 10.02 4.40 55.75
N CYS A 875 9.29 4.73 56.82
CA CYS A 875 7.84 4.70 56.85
C CYS A 875 7.22 5.68 55.84
N CYS A 876 7.68 6.93 55.79
CA CYS A 876 7.18 7.92 54.84
C CYS A 876 7.47 7.53 53.39
N VAL A 877 8.67 7.01 53.12
CA VAL A 877 9.04 6.48 51.80
C VAL A 877 8.14 5.30 51.42
N SER A 878 7.94 4.35 52.33
CA SER A 878 7.08 3.20 52.11
C SER A 878 5.61 3.60 51.90
N ALA A 879 5.11 4.59 52.64
CA ALA A 879 3.76 5.12 52.48
C ALA A 879 3.59 5.80 51.11
N ALA A 880 4.58 6.61 50.71
CA ALA A 880 4.61 7.26 49.39
C ALA A 880 4.67 6.23 48.24
N GLU A 881 5.45 5.16 48.39
CA GLU A 881 5.54 4.07 47.40
C GLU A 881 4.26 3.24 47.28
N GLN A 882 3.45 3.20 48.34
CA GLN A 882 2.19 2.44 48.38
C GLN A 882 0.97 3.26 47.96
N ALA A 883 1.11 4.57 47.79
CA ALA A 883 0.03 5.48 47.44
C ALA A 883 -0.44 5.29 45.98
N ASN A 884 -1.74 5.46 45.75
CA ASN A 884 -2.39 5.43 44.43
C ASN A 884 -2.31 6.76 43.69
N VAL A 885 -1.85 7.82 44.36
CA VAL A 885 -1.59 9.15 43.81
C VAL A 885 -0.10 9.50 43.95
N PRO A 886 0.46 10.45 43.18
CA PRO A 886 1.86 10.82 43.30
C PRO A 886 2.19 11.45 44.66
N ILE A 887 3.05 10.80 45.44
CA ILE A 887 3.54 11.29 46.74
C ILE A 887 5.07 11.32 46.74
N THR A 888 5.66 12.39 47.28
CA THR A 888 7.12 12.50 47.47
C THR A 888 7.47 12.85 48.91
N VAL A 889 8.69 12.50 49.35
CA VAL A 889 9.18 12.79 50.70
C VAL A 889 10.22 13.92 50.65
N HIS A 890 10.03 14.95 51.48
CA HIS A 890 10.85 16.15 51.54
C HIS A 890 11.50 16.32 52.92
N PHE A 891 12.79 16.65 52.97
CA PHE A 891 13.45 17.03 54.20
C PHE A 891 13.37 18.54 54.41
N ASP A 892 12.59 18.97 55.40
CA ASP A 892 12.23 20.36 55.62
C ASP A 892 13.25 21.08 56.52
N HIS A 893 13.52 22.37 56.28
CA HIS A 893 14.37 23.23 57.12
C HIS A 893 15.73 22.65 57.61
N GLY A 894 16.51 22.03 56.72
CA GLY A 894 17.85 21.56 57.08
C GLY A 894 18.82 22.72 57.34
N THR A 895 19.24 22.94 58.60
CA THR A 895 20.09 24.08 58.98
C THR A 895 21.58 23.74 58.98
N SER A 896 21.96 22.53 59.40
CA SER A 896 23.37 22.13 59.50
C SER A 896 23.85 21.34 58.29
N LYS A 897 25.12 21.53 57.93
CA LYS A 897 25.76 20.83 56.81
C LYS A 897 25.75 19.32 57.02
N GLN A 898 25.89 18.87 58.27
CA GLN A 898 25.90 17.46 58.61
C GLN A 898 24.53 16.82 58.37
N GLU A 899 23.46 17.42 58.88
CA GLU A 899 22.09 16.91 58.69
C GLU A 899 21.71 16.88 57.21
N LEU A 900 22.04 17.93 56.45
CA LEU A 900 21.76 17.98 55.02
C LEU A 900 22.50 16.89 54.25
N VAL A 901 23.76 16.61 54.60
CA VAL A 901 24.54 15.53 53.96
C VAL A 901 24.00 14.15 54.36
N GLU A 902 23.59 13.96 55.60
CA GLU A 902 22.96 12.71 56.06
C GLU A 902 21.62 12.48 55.35
N ALA A 903 20.78 13.52 55.20
CA ALA A 903 19.50 13.44 54.49
C ALA A 903 19.65 12.97 53.02
N LEU A 904 20.77 13.29 52.36
CA LEU A 904 21.05 12.83 50.99
C LEU A 904 21.16 11.30 50.87
N ASP A 905 21.33 10.56 51.96
CA ASP A 905 21.47 9.10 51.97
C ASP A 905 20.24 8.37 52.56
N LEU A 906 19.25 9.11 53.08
CA LEU A 906 18.11 8.55 53.81
C LEU A 906 16.87 8.26 52.95
N GLY A 907 16.93 8.52 51.64
CA GLY A 907 15.86 8.18 50.69
C GLY A 907 14.81 9.27 50.46
N PHE A 908 15.10 10.52 50.84
CA PHE A 908 14.32 11.71 50.49
C PHE A 908 14.36 12.00 48.97
N ASP A 909 13.28 12.57 48.44
CA ASP A 909 13.18 12.99 47.03
C ASP A 909 13.64 14.44 46.81
N SER A 910 13.56 15.25 47.87
CA SER A 910 13.94 16.67 47.89
C SER A 910 14.29 17.14 49.29
N LEU A 911 14.99 18.27 49.39
CA LEU A 911 15.34 18.89 50.67
C LEU A 911 15.26 20.41 50.60
N MET A 912 15.06 21.04 51.74
CA MET A 912 15.18 22.48 51.93
C MET A 912 16.47 22.79 52.68
N VAL A 913 17.26 23.72 52.13
CA VAL A 913 18.44 24.28 52.80
C VAL A 913 18.02 25.57 53.52
N ASP A 914 18.02 25.53 54.84
CA ASP A 914 17.80 26.71 55.67
C ASP A 914 19.13 27.38 56.04
N GLY A 915 19.54 28.32 55.19
CA GLY A 915 20.66 29.22 55.42
C GLY A 915 20.23 30.57 55.98
N SER A 916 19.01 30.72 56.48
CA SER A 916 18.41 32.02 56.88
C SER A 916 19.16 32.74 58.00
N HIS A 917 19.96 31.99 58.77
CA HIS A 917 20.83 32.51 59.83
C HIS A 917 22.16 33.08 59.31
N LEU A 918 22.49 32.86 58.04
CA LEU A 918 23.72 33.33 57.38
C LEU A 918 23.49 34.67 56.68
N SER A 919 24.58 35.38 56.39
CA SER A 919 24.50 36.54 55.47
C SER A 919 24.01 36.06 54.10
N LEU A 920 23.31 36.89 53.33
CA LEU A 920 22.80 36.49 51.99
C LEU A 920 23.91 35.92 51.09
N LYS A 921 25.12 36.49 51.14
CA LYS A 921 26.27 36.02 50.36
C LYS A 921 26.71 34.61 50.80
N ASP A 922 26.75 34.36 52.10
CA ASP A 922 27.15 33.08 52.66
C ASP A 922 26.05 32.03 52.49
N ASN A 923 24.77 32.41 52.60
CA ASN A 923 23.62 31.56 52.31
C ASN A 923 23.63 31.10 50.83
N ILE A 924 23.85 32.02 49.88
CA ILE A 924 23.97 31.65 48.45
C ILE A 924 25.11 30.64 48.24
N ALA A 925 26.28 30.87 48.87
CA ALA A 925 27.42 29.95 48.77
C ALA A 925 27.12 28.58 49.40
N TYR A 926 26.44 28.59 50.56
CA TYR A 926 26.05 27.41 51.31
C TYR A 926 25.02 26.56 50.56
N THR A 927 23.92 27.18 50.13
CA THR A 927 22.89 26.58 49.28
C THR A 927 23.51 25.99 48.02
N LYS A 928 24.35 26.74 47.30
CA LYS A 928 25.01 26.25 46.08
C LYS A 928 25.85 24.99 46.32
N TYR A 929 26.55 24.92 47.45
CA TYR A 929 27.35 23.75 47.80
C TYR A 929 26.46 22.52 48.02
N ILE A 930 25.36 22.65 48.76
CA ILE A 930 24.44 21.55 49.02
C ILE A 930 23.67 21.15 47.76
N SER A 931 23.23 22.11 46.93
CA SER A 931 22.59 21.84 45.64
C SER A 931 23.46 21.00 44.71
N LEU A 932 24.79 21.25 44.67
CA LEU A 932 25.71 20.43 43.88
C LEU A 932 25.70 18.96 44.34
N LEU A 933 25.67 18.72 45.66
CA LEU A 933 25.62 17.37 46.22
C LEU A 933 24.27 16.71 45.98
N ALA A 934 23.17 17.42 46.21
CA ALA A 934 21.81 16.92 45.98
C ALA A 934 21.54 16.58 44.51
N HIS A 935 21.97 17.43 43.57
CA HIS A 935 21.83 17.19 42.13
C HIS A 935 22.62 15.95 41.68
N SER A 936 23.76 15.64 42.31
CA SER A 936 24.51 14.41 42.01
C SER A 936 23.73 13.13 42.33
N LYS A 937 22.70 13.23 43.19
CA LYS A 937 21.77 12.16 43.56
C LYS A 937 20.37 12.36 43.00
N ASN A 938 20.20 13.28 42.04
CA ASN A 938 18.93 13.60 41.39
C ASN A 938 17.82 14.09 42.35
N MET A 939 18.20 14.77 43.44
CA MET A 939 17.26 15.38 44.40
C MET A 939 17.05 16.87 44.12
N LEU A 940 15.83 17.37 44.33
CA LEU A 940 15.51 18.79 44.20
C LEU A 940 15.87 19.55 45.48
N VAL A 941 16.34 20.79 45.33
CA VAL A 941 16.68 21.67 46.46
C VAL A 941 15.80 22.91 46.47
N GLU A 942 15.14 23.12 47.59
CA GLU A 942 14.54 24.37 47.99
C GLU A 942 15.52 25.15 48.89
N ALA A 943 15.50 26.47 48.83
CA ALA A 943 16.39 27.33 49.60
C ALA A 943 15.62 28.40 50.34
N GLU A 944 15.86 28.50 51.65
CA GLU A 944 15.33 29.57 52.49
C GLU A 944 16.32 30.74 52.52
N LEU A 945 15.97 31.84 51.84
CA LEU A 945 16.88 32.97 51.62
C LEU A 945 16.93 33.97 52.78
N GLY A 946 15.99 33.93 53.72
CA GLY A 946 15.89 34.85 54.84
C GLY A 946 14.70 34.55 55.74
N ARG A 947 14.64 35.19 56.92
CA ARG A 947 13.58 34.96 57.90
C ARG A 947 12.42 35.93 57.77
N LEU A 948 11.22 35.46 58.07
CA LEU A 948 10.05 36.29 58.34
C LEU A 948 10.07 36.74 59.81
N SER A 949 9.63 37.96 60.09
CA SER A 949 9.49 38.45 61.48
C SER A 949 8.36 37.70 62.18
N GLY A 950 8.66 37.04 63.31
CA GLY A 950 7.71 36.22 64.05
C GLY A 950 8.39 35.27 65.03
N THR A 951 7.58 34.45 65.70
CA THR A 951 8.03 33.33 66.52
C THR A 951 7.55 32.05 65.87
N GLU A 952 8.47 31.18 65.46
CA GLU A 952 8.19 29.86 64.89
C GLU A 952 9.20 28.87 65.48
N ASP A 953 8.72 27.71 65.92
CA ASP A 953 9.52 26.60 66.48
C ASP A 953 10.63 27.03 67.46
N ASP A 954 10.25 27.78 68.50
CA ASP A 954 11.11 28.26 69.61
C ASP A 954 12.17 29.32 69.23
N LEU A 955 12.11 29.90 68.03
CA LEU A 955 13.00 30.98 67.59
C LEU A 955 12.22 32.27 67.33
N THR A 956 12.64 33.39 67.95
CA THR A 956 12.04 34.72 67.77
C THR A 956 13.01 35.66 67.05
N VAL A 957 12.55 36.36 66.00
CA VAL A 957 13.36 37.29 65.21
C VAL A 957 12.79 38.71 65.32
N GLU A 958 13.60 39.67 65.80
CA GLU A 958 13.24 41.09 65.86
C GLU A 958 13.18 41.72 64.46
N GLU A 959 12.21 42.61 64.22
CA GLU A 959 11.94 43.28 62.94
C GLU A 959 13.19 43.97 62.35
N ARG A 960 13.86 43.33 61.39
CA ARG A 960 14.67 44.03 60.38
C ARG A 960 14.92 43.18 59.13
N LEU A 961 14.43 43.71 58.00
CA LEU A 961 14.67 43.32 56.59
C LEU A 961 14.18 41.92 56.16
N ILE A 962 12.96 41.94 55.62
CA ILE A 962 12.31 40.84 54.90
C ILE A 962 12.96 40.68 53.51
N LEU A 963 13.47 39.48 53.22
CA LEU A 963 13.88 39.05 51.88
C LEU A 963 13.27 37.67 51.63
N VAL A 964 12.00 37.63 51.20
CA VAL A 964 11.32 36.38 50.81
C VAL A 964 11.48 36.18 49.31
N ARG A 965 12.28 35.18 48.93
CA ARG A 965 12.11 34.42 47.68
C ARG A 965 12.60 33.01 47.97
N SER A 966 11.73 32.01 48.09
CA SER A 966 12.20 30.63 47.90
C SER A 966 12.55 30.47 46.42
N LEU A 967 13.77 30.02 46.16
CA LEU A 967 14.22 29.72 44.80
C LEU A 967 14.32 28.20 44.74
N SER A 968 13.34 27.55 44.10
CA SER A 968 13.51 26.19 43.63
C SER A 968 14.60 26.22 42.56
N CYS A 969 15.77 25.67 42.88
CA CYS A 969 16.89 25.59 41.93
C CYS A 969 16.60 24.51 40.88
N LEU A 970 15.70 24.80 39.95
CA LEU A 970 15.48 24.00 38.75
C LEU A 970 16.60 24.34 37.75
N ASN A 971 17.67 23.55 37.74
CA ASN A 971 18.48 23.42 36.52
C ASN A 971 17.76 22.52 35.50
#